data_AF-A0A9D1V340-F1
#
_entry.id   AF-A0A9D1V340-F1
#
_cell.length_a   1.000
_cell.length_b   1.000
_cell.length_c   1.000
_cell.angle_alpha   90.00
_cell.angle_beta   90.00
_cell.angle_gamma   90.00
#
_symmetry.space_group_name_H-M   'P 1'
#
loop_
_entity.id
_entity.type
_entity.pdbx_description
1 polymer ?
#
loop_
_entity_poly.entity_id
_entity_poly.type
_entity_poly.pdbx_seq_one_letter_code
_entity_poly.pdbx_strand_id
1 'polypeptide(L)'
;MKRTVFSLLLALAMLLAALPVTAAEGEFATVNGTPCADLDAALMEAADQAASGTAVTIVLLQDAEVKGTLAIPEGWDVTLDLNGHEMSAPSAYFGRNIYLFENNGTFTICDTSPGAAGMIASRGVKNYGTLRLRSGTISSIDADSGAAAVWNEGIFEMTDGRLEAVGWSESGNAALCLAVQGAGLANITGGELASTGACVLSQDSGLIDMDGVSLSAGQCASAVTISENSICSMKNVTVDVQSGTCLWADGGLLELTGCTFTQAGEGGSALTVSGRGTATVNSGSCSGVTAARVGASGGTIHILDSEFSGSGSVLQADSANGGGPFVIRVTGGRFSGGLNIGGNAALFLSGGVFDRKVDERYLEQGHRLRDNGDGTYTVVDKTAAASVDGKDYYTLEEALAALPSAADKTLTLLDDAALERMMDLDVEGTTLDLNGHTLTAASDFAFDDAEGRNDAHLINVSADDVTIMNGTVKAAAVNKHCVNLFEADGAVLKDLTLDHTGAWKGAPLTVSASQAVIEGRLDLKVGEASWYGINADPRQGSASLAFAEGACVSMTGQTAGGLDVIRLDGDLDRVTVSGAEAAGLVRTGDRSYGFAPEPTPVPSSTPSPTPSLTPSPTPSPTPSPTPFPTAVPGPEDTPAPTVSPRPTAAVPTPRPSTAPAPTGEGPVTASVETSLEDGTAVAEVNHKTLADAVKQAISRAAEGESPAVTLDLDTADASAVQVSLPAGALAALAEQEGASFTVASQVARVTFDSGALSSIVEQAAEQVVLTVSPVPADDMTPAQAEAAGEFPVTELTLQSGDGAISDFGGGSASVTLPYDLELGLSPECVVVWYLDEEGGVTPCDTRYNPVTDEVTFTTGHFSKYAIAYDPSLLPVPPQRPSYSLPEDDRLQLVLPLTIAGVAVVLLVFLFLLGQLILSGRQDKWRR
;
A
#
# COMPACT_ATOMS: atom_id res chain seq x y z
N MET A 1 27.05 3.38 -49.02
CA MET A 1 27.71 4.28 -50.01
C MET A 1 26.88 4.33 -51.31
N LYS A 2 26.04 5.36 -51.50
CA LYS A 2 25.43 5.87 -52.76
C LYS A 2 24.07 6.59 -52.61
N ARG A 3 23.57 6.83 -51.39
CA ARG A 3 22.42 7.75 -51.16
C ARG A 3 22.67 8.90 -50.19
N THR A 4 23.76 8.87 -49.42
CA THR A 4 24.08 9.87 -48.38
C THR A 4 24.93 11.05 -48.85
N VAL A 5 25.48 11.01 -50.07
CA VAL A 5 26.30 12.11 -50.64
C VAL A 5 25.42 13.19 -51.29
N PHE A 6 24.12 12.94 -51.49
CA PHE A 6 23.22 13.88 -52.18
C PHE A 6 22.51 14.88 -51.24
N SER A 7 22.57 14.68 -49.93
CA SER A 7 21.98 15.61 -48.94
C SER A 7 23.00 16.61 -48.38
N LEU A 8 24.30 16.37 -48.52
CA LEU A 8 25.36 17.28 -48.06
C LEU A 8 25.54 18.54 -48.94
N LEU A 9 24.96 18.55 -50.15
CA LEU A 9 25.06 19.68 -51.08
C LEU A 9 23.88 20.67 -51.00
N LEU A 10 22.90 20.44 -50.12
CA LEU A 10 21.74 21.34 -49.98
C LEU A 10 21.95 22.47 -48.95
N ALA A 11 22.99 22.40 -48.11
CA ALA A 11 23.40 23.52 -47.25
C ALA A 11 24.35 24.51 -47.95
N LEU A 12 24.96 24.13 -49.08
CA LEU A 12 25.81 25.00 -49.90
C LEU A 12 24.99 25.96 -50.81
N ALA A 13 23.67 26.04 -50.63
CA ALA A 13 22.77 26.83 -51.45
C ALA A 13 21.87 27.81 -50.65
N MET A 14 22.25 28.20 -49.43
CA MET A 14 21.77 29.47 -48.83
C MET A 14 22.66 30.63 -49.31
N LEU A 15 22.50 30.92 -50.60
CA LEU A 15 23.21 31.93 -51.38
C LEU A 15 23.06 33.35 -50.79
N LEU A 16 24.21 33.98 -50.55
CA LEU A 16 24.53 35.41 -50.60
C LEU A 16 23.44 36.43 -50.21
N ALA A 17 23.57 36.95 -48.99
CA ALA A 17 23.60 38.39 -48.72
C ALA A 17 24.19 38.63 -47.32
N ALA A 18 25.49 38.44 -47.15
CA ALA A 18 26.20 39.13 -46.07
C ALA A 18 26.57 40.51 -46.63
N LEU A 19 25.91 41.56 -46.13
CA LEU A 19 26.50 42.90 -46.22
C LEU A 19 27.85 42.85 -45.49
N PRO A 20 28.88 43.56 -45.97
CA PRO A 20 30.20 43.49 -45.36
C PRO A 20 30.12 44.07 -43.95
N VAL A 21 30.05 43.20 -42.94
CA VAL A 21 30.53 43.55 -41.61
C VAL A 21 32.03 43.72 -41.79
N THR A 22 32.53 44.91 -41.51
CA THR A 22 33.96 45.23 -41.56
C THR A 22 34.73 44.15 -40.81
N ALA A 23 35.51 43.35 -41.53
CA ALA A 23 36.41 42.36 -40.99
C ALA A 23 37.33 43.04 -39.97
N ALA A 24 37.05 42.83 -38.68
CA ALA A 24 38.09 42.94 -37.67
C ALA A 24 39.01 41.73 -37.89
N GLU A 25 40.33 41.96 -37.88
CA GLU A 25 41.36 40.92 -38.00
C GLU A 25 41.41 40.03 -36.74
N GLY A 26 40.33 39.30 -36.45
CA GLY A 26 40.21 38.41 -35.30
C GLY A 26 39.75 37.00 -35.69
N GLU A 27 40.26 36.00 -34.98
CA GLU A 27 39.80 34.62 -35.09
C GLU A 27 38.36 34.53 -34.57
N PHE A 28 37.47 33.85 -35.29
CA PHE A 28 36.05 33.70 -34.93
C PHE A 28 35.81 32.47 -34.05
N ALA A 29 36.46 31.35 -34.40
CA ALA A 29 36.43 30.11 -33.66
C ALA A 29 37.71 29.31 -33.91
N THR A 30 37.96 28.27 -33.12
CA THR A 30 38.97 27.25 -33.44
C THR A 30 38.31 25.88 -33.59
N VAL A 31 38.77 25.09 -34.56
CA VAL A 31 38.33 23.70 -34.79
C VAL A 31 39.52 22.78 -34.57
N ASN A 32 39.51 22.03 -33.46
CA ASN A 32 40.65 21.25 -32.98
C ASN A 32 41.96 22.08 -32.94
N GLY A 33 41.84 23.36 -32.54
CA GLY A 33 42.95 24.32 -32.48
C GLY A 33 43.29 25.00 -33.80
N THR A 34 42.64 24.65 -34.92
CA THR A 34 42.80 25.33 -36.21
C THR A 34 41.96 26.61 -36.22
N PRO A 35 42.56 27.81 -36.40
CA PRO A 35 41.80 29.06 -36.41
C PRO A 35 40.91 29.21 -37.65
N CYS A 36 39.68 29.66 -37.44
CA CYS A 36 38.71 29.93 -38.49
C CYS A 36 38.30 31.40 -38.46
N ALA A 37 38.24 32.03 -39.63
CA ALA A 37 37.99 33.47 -39.77
C ALA A 37 36.50 33.85 -39.62
N ASP A 38 35.61 32.90 -39.85
CA ASP A 38 34.16 33.07 -39.75
C ASP A 38 33.48 31.72 -39.46
N LEU A 39 32.16 31.76 -39.21
CA LEU A 39 31.34 30.59 -38.90
C LEU A 39 31.33 29.56 -40.04
N ASP A 40 31.26 30.01 -41.29
CA ASP A 40 31.21 29.12 -42.46
C ASP A 40 32.51 28.32 -42.58
N ALA A 41 33.67 28.97 -42.38
CA ALA A 41 34.97 28.32 -42.36
C ALA A 41 35.09 27.30 -41.21
N ALA A 42 34.57 27.64 -40.02
CA ALA A 42 34.57 26.73 -38.88
C ALA A 42 33.69 25.49 -39.13
N LEU A 43 32.50 25.67 -39.69
CA LEU A 43 31.59 24.56 -40.02
C LEU A 43 32.17 23.64 -41.10
N MET A 44 32.83 24.20 -42.13
CA MET A 44 33.50 23.41 -43.17
C MET A 44 34.66 22.58 -42.60
N GLU A 45 35.53 23.20 -41.80
CA GLU A 45 36.67 22.49 -41.19
C GLU A 45 36.18 21.38 -40.24
N ALA A 46 35.15 21.65 -39.44
CA ALA A 46 34.53 20.66 -38.57
C ALA A 46 33.95 19.48 -39.38
N ALA A 47 33.26 19.76 -40.49
CA ALA A 47 32.68 18.73 -41.33
C ALA A 47 33.74 17.85 -41.99
N ASP A 48 34.83 18.43 -42.50
CA ASP A 48 35.92 17.68 -43.12
C ASP A 48 36.63 16.77 -42.11
N GLN A 49 36.89 17.26 -40.90
CA GLN A 49 37.49 16.46 -39.84
C GLN A 49 36.56 15.35 -39.35
N ALA A 50 35.28 15.65 -39.08
CA ALA A 50 34.31 14.65 -38.61
C ALA A 50 34.03 13.56 -39.66
N ALA A 51 33.97 13.92 -40.95
CA ALA A 51 33.80 12.96 -42.04
C ALA A 51 34.97 11.96 -42.16
N SER A 52 36.15 12.29 -41.62
CA SER A 52 37.30 11.39 -41.52
C SER A 52 37.25 10.45 -40.31
N GLY A 53 36.23 10.58 -39.45
CA GLY A 53 36.10 9.84 -38.19
C GLY A 53 36.89 10.46 -37.03
N THR A 54 37.37 11.70 -37.19
CA THR A 54 38.08 12.44 -36.13
C THR A 54 37.05 13.12 -35.23
N ALA A 55 37.21 13.00 -33.90
CA ALA A 55 36.40 13.78 -32.95
C ALA A 55 36.72 15.28 -33.09
N VAL A 56 35.70 16.13 -33.11
CA VAL A 56 35.84 17.56 -33.41
C VAL A 56 35.51 18.38 -32.18
N THR A 57 36.37 19.32 -31.83
CA THR A 57 36.10 20.35 -30.81
C THR A 57 36.07 21.73 -31.47
N ILE A 58 34.95 22.42 -31.35
CA ILE A 58 34.76 23.80 -31.82
C ILE A 58 34.77 24.71 -30.59
N VAL A 59 35.68 25.68 -30.53
CA VAL A 59 35.73 26.70 -29.47
C VAL A 59 35.36 28.05 -30.06
N LEU A 60 34.28 28.68 -29.56
CA LEU A 60 33.89 30.02 -30.00
C LEU A 60 34.83 31.08 -29.42
N LEU A 61 35.10 32.11 -30.20
CA LEU A 61 35.86 33.31 -29.78
C LEU A 61 35.06 34.60 -29.95
N GLN A 62 33.87 34.50 -30.55
CA GLN A 62 32.93 35.58 -30.81
C GLN A 62 31.51 34.99 -30.83
N ASP A 63 30.50 35.86 -30.63
CA ASP A 63 29.10 35.48 -30.75
C ASP A 63 28.77 35.07 -32.21
N ALA A 64 27.86 34.12 -32.36
CA ALA A 64 27.57 33.46 -33.62
C ALA A 64 26.07 33.49 -33.94
N GLU A 65 25.68 34.08 -35.07
CA GLU A 65 24.31 34.03 -35.57
C GLU A 65 24.20 33.02 -36.73
N VAL A 66 23.39 31.97 -36.54
CA VAL A 66 23.21 30.88 -37.51
C VAL A 66 21.89 31.06 -38.26
N LYS A 67 21.91 30.97 -39.59
CA LYS A 67 20.74 31.19 -40.45
C LYS A 67 19.84 29.95 -40.66
N GLY A 68 20.15 28.83 -40.02
CA GLY A 68 19.50 27.55 -40.23
C GLY A 68 19.86 26.53 -39.14
N THR A 69 19.34 25.31 -39.27
CA THR A 69 19.65 24.20 -38.36
C THR A 69 20.98 23.55 -38.73
N LEU A 70 21.86 23.37 -37.74
CA LEU A 70 23.12 22.66 -37.85
C LEU A 70 22.90 21.17 -37.53
N ALA A 71 23.22 20.31 -38.48
CA ALA A 71 23.08 18.86 -38.31
C ALA A 71 24.39 18.25 -37.78
N ILE A 72 24.28 17.36 -36.79
CA ILE A 72 25.36 16.45 -36.36
C ILE A 72 24.98 15.04 -36.86
N PRO A 73 25.54 14.56 -37.99
CA PRO A 73 25.23 13.25 -38.55
C PRO A 73 25.58 12.08 -37.63
N GLU A 74 24.95 10.94 -37.90
CA GLU A 74 25.28 9.66 -37.26
C GLU A 74 26.77 9.31 -37.40
N GLY A 75 27.37 8.86 -36.31
CA GLY A 75 28.79 8.50 -36.23
C GLY A 75 29.76 9.66 -36.05
N TRP A 76 29.28 10.92 -36.05
CA TRP A 76 30.12 12.07 -35.70
C TRP A 76 30.21 12.22 -34.18
N ASP A 77 31.37 12.70 -33.71
CA ASP A 77 31.62 13.07 -32.31
C ASP A 77 32.08 14.53 -32.27
N VAL A 78 31.21 15.40 -31.81
CA VAL A 78 31.40 16.86 -31.87
C VAL A 78 31.25 17.44 -30.47
N THR A 79 32.20 18.27 -30.06
CA THR A 79 32.15 19.11 -28.87
C THR A 79 32.07 20.57 -29.29
N LEU A 80 31.06 21.29 -28.80
CA LEU A 80 30.95 22.73 -28.89
C LEU A 80 31.29 23.33 -27.52
N ASP A 81 32.39 24.05 -27.45
CA ASP A 81 32.74 24.93 -26.34
C ASP A 81 32.30 26.35 -26.65
N LEU A 82 31.27 26.80 -25.93
CA LEU A 82 30.70 28.15 -26.07
C LEU A 82 31.70 29.22 -25.61
N ASN A 83 32.62 28.89 -24.70
CA ASN A 83 33.68 29.78 -24.23
C ASN A 83 33.20 31.22 -23.92
N GLY A 84 32.05 31.34 -23.26
CA GLY A 84 31.45 32.62 -22.84
C GLY A 84 30.71 33.39 -23.92
N HIS A 85 30.54 32.82 -25.12
CA HIS A 85 29.88 33.46 -26.25
C HIS A 85 28.46 32.92 -26.50
N GLU A 86 27.66 33.75 -27.16
CA GLU A 86 26.30 33.41 -27.55
C GLU A 86 26.26 32.77 -28.95
N MET A 87 25.46 31.72 -29.13
CA MET A 87 25.05 31.23 -30.44
C MET A 87 23.53 31.37 -30.59
N SER A 88 23.08 32.11 -31.59
CA SER A 88 21.67 32.44 -31.80
C SER A 88 21.23 32.19 -33.25
N ALA A 89 19.92 32.30 -33.51
CA ALA A 89 19.37 32.30 -34.86
C ALA A 89 18.35 33.44 -34.99
N PRO A 90 18.22 34.05 -36.19
CA PRO A 90 17.24 35.11 -36.41
C PRO A 90 15.82 34.58 -36.18
N SER A 91 14.97 35.40 -35.57
CA SER A 91 13.58 35.03 -35.28
C SER A 91 12.82 34.72 -36.59
N ALA A 92 12.17 33.55 -36.64
CA ALA A 92 11.41 33.17 -37.83
C ALA A 92 10.03 33.86 -37.86
N TYR A 93 9.42 33.86 -39.05
CA TYR A 93 8.07 34.39 -39.29
C TYR A 93 7.06 33.83 -38.26
N PHE A 94 6.29 34.71 -37.61
CA PHE A 94 5.33 34.41 -36.54
C PHE A 94 5.92 34.02 -35.17
N GLY A 95 7.14 34.45 -34.83
CA GLY A 95 7.66 34.36 -33.45
C GLY A 95 8.06 32.96 -32.99
N ARG A 96 8.23 32.01 -33.94
CA ARG A 96 8.70 30.64 -33.68
C ARG A 96 10.15 30.50 -34.14
N ASN A 97 11.06 30.15 -33.25
CA ASN A 97 12.45 29.92 -33.63
C ASN A 97 12.64 28.53 -34.27
N ILE A 98 13.77 28.33 -34.93
CA ILE A 98 14.21 27.03 -35.41
C ILE A 98 14.99 26.31 -34.31
N TYR A 99 15.00 24.97 -34.32
CA TYR A 99 16.02 24.25 -33.55
C TYR A 99 17.37 24.52 -34.18
N LEU A 100 18.30 25.06 -33.39
CA LEU A 100 19.63 25.42 -33.83
C LEU A 100 20.43 24.18 -34.21
N PHE A 101 20.21 23.08 -33.49
CA PHE A 101 20.87 21.79 -33.74
C PHE A 101 19.90 20.64 -33.97
N GLU A 102 20.25 19.76 -34.90
CA GLU A 102 19.68 18.43 -35.06
C GLU A 102 20.78 17.37 -34.90
N ASN A 103 20.74 16.62 -33.80
CA ASN A 103 21.77 15.66 -33.46
C ASN A 103 21.34 14.21 -33.75
N ASN A 104 22.06 13.54 -34.63
CA ASN A 104 21.98 12.10 -34.89
C ASN A 104 23.29 11.37 -34.46
N GLY A 105 24.32 12.10 -34.03
CA GLY A 105 25.62 11.58 -33.61
C GLY A 105 25.85 11.70 -32.10
N THR A 106 27.09 11.92 -31.69
CA THR A 106 27.46 12.31 -30.32
C THR A 106 27.77 13.80 -30.30
N PHE A 107 27.01 14.57 -29.52
CA PHE A 107 27.16 16.02 -29.41
C PHE A 107 27.35 16.42 -27.96
N THR A 108 28.47 17.07 -27.65
CA THR A 108 28.79 17.60 -26.33
C THR A 108 28.76 19.11 -26.38
N ILE A 109 28.07 19.75 -25.44
CA ILE A 109 28.06 21.19 -25.24
C ILE A 109 28.72 21.46 -23.89
N CYS A 110 29.67 22.38 -23.88
CA CYS A 110 30.28 22.92 -22.67
C CYS A 110 30.54 24.41 -22.84
N ASP A 111 30.94 25.03 -21.75
CA ASP A 111 31.50 26.36 -21.70
C ASP A 111 32.65 26.39 -20.70
N THR A 112 33.85 26.63 -21.20
CA THR A 112 35.08 26.70 -20.41
C THR A 112 35.41 28.11 -19.90
N SER A 113 34.60 29.11 -20.23
CA SER A 113 34.77 30.48 -19.73
C SER A 113 34.55 30.58 -18.21
N PRO A 114 35.18 31.56 -17.53
CA PRO A 114 34.91 31.82 -16.12
C PRO A 114 33.43 32.13 -15.89
N GLY A 115 32.75 31.27 -15.13
CA GLY A 115 31.32 31.41 -14.82
C GLY A 115 30.36 30.83 -15.85
N ALA A 116 30.87 30.20 -16.93
CA ALA A 116 30.09 29.47 -17.92
C ALA A 116 28.89 30.28 -18.51
N ALA A 117 29.15 31.54 -18.88
CA ALA A 117 28.13 32.51 -19.28
C ALA A 117 27.67 32.41 -20.76
N GLY A 118 28.30 31.53 -21.54
CA GLY A 118 27.98 31.22 -22.91
C GLY A 118 26.63 30.51 -23.04
N MET A 119 25.94 30.81 -24.13
CA MET A 119 24.53 30.47 -24.27
C MET A 119 24.15 30.11 -25.71
N ILE A 120 23.27 29.13 -25.86
CA ILE A 120 22.49 28.92 -27.08
C ILE A 120 21.15 29.65 -26.91
N ALA A 121 20.92 30.69 -27.71
CA ALA A 121 19.75 31.57 -27.67
C ALA A 121 18.84 31.35 -28.89
N SER A 122 18.14 30.22 -28.91
CA SER A 122 17.16 29.80 -29.92
C SER A 122 16.41 28.57 -29.40
N ARG A 123 15.59 27.88 -30.20
CA ARG A 123 15.31 26.48 -29.79
C ARG A 123 16.63 25.72 -29.85
N GLY A 124 16.98 24.99 -28.80
CA GLY A 124 18.31 24.41 -28.67
C GLY A 124 18.54 23.24 -29.60
N VAL A 125 18.25 22.03 -29.12
CA VAL A 125 18.66 20.78 -29.77
C VAL A 125 17.48 19.83 -29.95
N LYS A 126 17.30 19.33 -31.18
CA LYS A 126 16.59 18.06 -31.41
C LYS A 126 17.60 16.93 -31.35
N ASN A 127 17.42 16.01 -30.42
CA ASN A 127 18.33 14.91 -30.18
C ASN A 127 17.70 13.57 -30.55
N TYR A 128 18.29 12.93 -31.55
CA TYR A 128 18.06 11.55 -31.97
C TYR A 128 19.27 10.65 -31.69
N GLY A 129 20.42 11.24 -31.34
CA GLY A 129 21.68 10.57 -30.99
C GLY A 129 21.99 10.65 -29.48
N THR A 130 23.25 10.91 -29.14
CA THR A 130 23.69 11.20 -27.76
C THR A 130 24.01 12.68 -27.61
N LEU A 131 23.30 13.38 -26.74
CA LEU A 131 23.55 14.77 -26.37
C LEU A 131 24.10 14.82 -24.94
N ARG A 132 25.17 15.59 -24.75
CA ARG A 132 25.80 15.83 -23.44
C ARG A 132 25.85 17.31 -23.16
N LEU A 133 25.24 17.75 -22.06
CA LEU A 133 25.41 19.10 -21.53
C LEU A 133 26.32 19.05 -20.29
N ARG A 134 27.47 19.71 -20.38
CA ARG A 134 28.49 19.72 -19.34
C ARG A 134 28.63 21.06 -18.62
N SER A 135 28.26 22.17 -19.27
CA SER A 135 28.15 23.53 -18.69
C SER A 135 27.57 24.48 -19.76
N GLY A 136 27.33 25.74 -19.40
CA GLY A 136 26.70 26.74 -20.27
C GLY A 136 25.18 26.67 -20.24
N THR A 137 24.53 27.52 -21.04
CA THR A 137 23.06 27.63 -21.07
C THR A 137 22.48 27.26 -22.44
N ILE A 138 21.37 26.51 -22.46
CA ILE A 138 20.51 26.35 -23.64
C ILE A 138 19.16 26.99 -23.31
N SER A 139 18.86 28.13 -23.93
CA SER A 139 17.66 28.92 -23.65
C SER A 139 16.71 28.93 -24.85
N SER A 140 15.57 28.26 -24.72
CA SER A 140 14.47 28.28 -25.69
C SER A 140 13.70 29.59 -25.58
N ILE A 141 13.74 30.42 -26.64
CA ILE A 141 13.22 31.81 -26.63
C ILE A 141 12.00 32.03 -27.54
N ASP A 142 11.03 31.11 -27.51
CA ASP A 142 9.82 31.19 -28.36
C ASP A 142 8.75 32.12 -27.79
N ALA A 143 8.15 32.97 -28.65
CA ALA A 143 7.09 33.89 -28.23
C ALA A 143 5.73 33.20 -28.06
N ASP A 144 5.41 32.19 -28.88
CA ASP A 144 4.04 31.66 -29.05
C ASP A 144 3.95 30.11 -29.21
N SER A 145 4.99 29.32 -28.87
CA SER A 145 4.94 27.86 -29.15
C SER A 145 5.71 26.97 -28.19
N GLY A 146 5.08 25.86 -27.77
CA GLY A 146 5.61 24.83 -26.85
C GLY A 146 6.75 23.96 -27.39
N ALA A 147 7.82 24.57 -27.87
CA ALA A 147 9.05 23.85 -28.21
C ALA A 147 10.02 23.79 -27.03
N ALA A 148 10.73 22.68 -26.92
CA ALA A 148 11.67 22.44 -25.84
C ALA A 148 13.05 23.06 -26.13
N ALA A 149 13.80 23.45 -25.11
CA ALA A 149 15.23 23.73 -25.26
C ALA A 149 15.98 22.47 -25.72
N VAL A 150 15.59 21.32 -25.19
CA VAL A 150 16.03 19.99 -25.66
C VAL A 150 14.81 19.13 -25.96
N TRP A 151 14.67 18.73 -27.22
CA TRP A 151 13.72 17.69 -27.64
C TRP A 151 14.47 16.38 -27.78
N ASN A 152 14.22 15.42 -26.91
CA ASN A 152 14.99 14.19 -26.81
C ASN A 152 14.18 12.95 -27.19
N GLU A 153 14.61 12.29 -28.25
CA GLU A 153 14.19 10.93 -28.66
C GLU A 153 15.38 9.94 -28.62
N GLY A 154 16.58 10.42 -28.27
CA GLY A 154 17.81 9.64 -28.09
C GLY A 154 18.25 9.58 -26.63
N ILE A 155 19.56 9.69 -26.40
CA ILE A 155 20.18 9.75 -25.07
C ILE A 155 20.55 11.19 -24.75
N PHE A 156 20.07 11.72 -23.64
CA PHE A 156 20.46 13.01 -23.09
C PHE A 156 21.16 12.82 -21.75
N GLU A 157 22.38 13.34 -21.62
CA GLU A 157 23.15 13.36 -20.38
C GLU A 157 23.42 14.81 -19.96
N MET A 158 23.08 15.14 -18.73
CA MET A 158 23.38 16.46 -18.15
C MET A 158 24.05 16.26 -16.80
N THR A 159 25.22 16.89 -16.63
CA THR A 159 25.98 16.84 -15.36
C THR A 159 26.09 18.19 -14.68
N ASP A 160 25.93 19.27 -15.45
CA ASP A 160 25.92 20.66 -15.00
C ASP A 160 25.39 21.53 -16.17
N GLY A 161 25.26 22.83 -15.96
CA GLY A 161 24.72 23.79 -16.92
C GLY A 161 23.24 24.13 -16.66
N ARG A 162 22.65 24.88 -17.57
CA ARG A 162 21.27 25.37 -17.44
C ARG A 162 20.46 25.12 -18.69
N LEU A 163 19.29 24.50 -18.54
CA LEU A 163 18.24 24.55 -19.55
C LEU A 163 17.24 25.62 -19.16
N GLU A 164 16.99 26.55 -20.05
CA GLU A 164 16.07 27.65 -19.83
C GLU A 164 14.99 27.66 -20.92
N ALA A 165 13.77 28.03 -20.55
CA ALA A 165 12.71 28.27 -21.50
C ALA A 165 11.92 29.53 -21.12
N VAL A 166 11.87 30.48 -22.05
CA VAL A 166 11.20 31.76 -21.86
C VAL A 166 10.17 31.95 -22.97
N GLY A 167 8.95 32.35 -22.57
CA GLY A 167 7.81 32.51 -23.47
C GLY A 167 6.50 32.53 -22.69
N TRP A 168 5.47 33.22 -23.20
CA TRP A 168 4.15 33.31 -22.56
C TRP A 168 3.06 32.82 -23.50
N SER A 169 2.22 31.88 -23.05
CA SER A 169 0.97 31.57 -23.73
C SER A 169 -0.20 31.62 -22.76
N GLU A 170 -1.39 31.95 -23.27
CA GLU A 170 -2.65 31.87 -22.52
C GLU A 170 -2.93 30.44 -21.99
N SER A 171 -2.26 29.43 -22.54
CA SER A 171 -2.36 28.01 -22.13
C SER A 171 -1.30 27.54 -21.12
N GLY A 172 -0.30 28.37 -20.76
CA GLY A 172 0.76 28.02 -19.79
C GLY A 172 1.82 27.00 -20.24
N ASN A 173 1.70 26.41 -21.44
CA ASN A 173 2.56 25.31 -21.91
C ASN A 173 3.51 25.69 -23.08
N ALA A 174 3.69 26.99 -23.37
CA ALA A 174 4.53 27.42 -24.50
C ALA A 174 6.05 27.48 -24.21
N ALA A 175 6.49 27.31 -22.97
CA ALA A 175 7.91 27.29 -22.61
C ALA A 175 8.26 25.95 -21.94
N LEU A 176 9.13 25.16 -22.56
CA LEU A 176 9.55 23.84 -22.07
C LEU A 176 11.08 23.71 -22.07
N CYS A 177 11.69 23.24 -20.98
CA CYS A 177 13.14 22.99 -20.96
C CYS A 177 13.48 21.67 -21.67
N LEU A 178 12.86 20.58 -21.25
CA LEU A 178 13.15 19.23 -21.73
C LEU A 178 11.87 18.48 -22.11
N ALA A 179 11.82 18.00 -23.35
CA ALA A 179 10.87 16.98 -23.78
C ALA A 179 11.61 15.65 -23.94
N VAL A 180 11.11 14.59 -23.30
CA VAL A 180 11.56 13.20 -23.53
C VAL A 180 10.41 12.44 -24.17
N GLN A 181 10.64 11.95 -25.38
CA GLN A 181 9.60 11.39 -26.25
C GLN A 181 10.04 10.01 -26.73
N GLY A 182 9.08 9.11 -26.92
CA GLY A 182 9.37 7.72 -27.30
C GLY A 182 10.24 7.02 -26.25
N ALA A 183 11.02 6.02 -26.68
CA ALA A 183 12.00 5.34 -25.82
C ALA A 183 13.27 6.17 -25.52
N GLY A 184 13.16 7.50 -25.54
CA GLY A 184 14.25 8.42 -25.21
C GLY A 184 14.66 8.32 -23.74
N LEU A 185 15.95 8.48 -23.47
CA LEU A 185 16.55 8.41 -22.14
C LEU A 185 17.14 9.78 -21.76
N ALA A 186 16.84 10.28 -20.57
CA ALA A 186 17.49 11.43 -19.98
C ALA A 186 18.10 11.07 -18.62
N ASN A 187 19.39 11.32 -18.44
CA ASN A 187 20.10 11.18 -17.18
C ASN A 187 20.68 12.54 -16.75
N ILE A 188 20.17 13.10 -15.66
CA ILE A 188 20.47 14.46 -15.21
C ILE A 188 21.01 14.38 -13.78
N THR A 189 22.29 14.66 -13.59
CA THR A 189 23.00 14.48 -12.30
C THR A 189 23.49 15.81 -11.69
N GLY A 190 23.00 16.93 -12.23
CA GLY A 190 23.32 18.27 -11.78
C GLY A 190 22.85 19.35 -12.75
N GLY A 191 22.94 20.61 -12.31
CA GLY A 191 22.51 21.80 -13.06
C GLY A 191 21.09 22.27 -12.74
N GLU A 192 20.56 23.16 -13.57
CA GLU A 192 19.29 23.84 -13.34
C GLU A 192 18.37 23.78 -14.58
N LEU A 193 17.07 23.57 -14.35
CA LEU A 193 16.03 23.78 -15.35
C LEU A 193 15.14 24.94 -14.88
N ALA A 194 15.01 25.98 -15.70
CA ALA A 194 14.21 27.16 -15.35
C ALA A 194 13.26 27.51 -16.49
N SER A 195 11.97 27.60 -16.21
CA SER A 195 10.95 27.89 -17.21
C SER A 195 9.93 28.92 -16.73
N THR A 196 9.49 29.80 -17.62
CA THR A 196 8.29 30.60 -17.37
C THR A 196 6.99 29.78 -17.46
N GLY A 197 7.07 28.58 -18.04
CA GLY A 197 6.01 27.57 -18.13
C GLY A 197 6.44 26.24 -17.50
N ALA A 198 6.42 25.15 -18.27
CA ALA A 198 6.80 23.81 -17.81
C ALA A 198 8.31 23.57 -17.92
N CYS A 199 8.87 22.73 -17.05
CA CYS A 199 10.28 22.33 -17.13
C CYS A 199 10.44 21.04 -17.92
N VAL A 200 9.65 20.01 -17.61
CA VAL A 200 9.84 18.65 -18.14
C VAL A 200 8.51 18.07 -18.61
N LEU A 201 8.54 17.46 -19.80
CA LEU A 201 7.44 16.65 -20.32
C LEU A 201 8.02 15.32 -20.82
N SER A 202 7.52 14.21 -20.27
CA SER A 202 7.83 12.86 -20.75
C SER A 202 6.58 12.17 -21.27
N GLN A 203 6.62 11.65 -22.49
CA GLN A 203 5.50 10.96 -23.14
C GLN A 203 6.00 9.74 -23.93
N ASP A 204 5.08 8.87 -24.36
CA ASP A 204 5.38 7.70 -25.20
C ASP A 204 6.50 6.78 -24.67
N SER A 205 6.49 6.43 -23.38
CA SER A 205 7.49 5.56 -22.71
C SER A 205 8.90 6.13 -22.52
N GLY A 206 9.02 7.45 -22.34
CA GLY A 206 10.28 8.10 -21.99
C GLY A 206 10.82 7.68 -20.62
N LEU A 207 12.14 7.66 -20.48
CA LEU A 207 12.85 7.31 -19.25
C LEU A 207 13.69 8.47 -18.74
N ILE A 208 13.47 8.86 -17.49
CA ILE A 208 14.17 9.99 -16.87
C ILE A 208 14.74 9.56 -15.51
N ASP A 209 16.02 9.85 -15.31
CA ASP A 209 16.70 9.77 -14.01
C ASP A 209 17.26 11.15 -13.65
N MET A 210 16.92 11.65 -12.46
CA MET A 210 17.39 12.96 -11.97
C MET A 210 17.96 12.83 -10.55
N ASP A 211 19.20 13.26 -10.33
CA ASP A 211 19.83 13.37 -9.00
C ASP A 211 20.44 14.77 -8.79
N GLY A 212 20.04 15.46 -7.72
CA GLY A 212 20.66 16.72 -7.30
C GLY A 212 20.39 17.91 -8.23
N VAL A 213 19.20 17.98 -8.83
CA VAL A 213 18.80 19.01 -9.81
C VAL A 213 17.79 19.98 -9.19
N SER A 214 17.87 21.26 -9.57
CA SER A 214 16.84 22.26 -9.22
C SER A 214 15.99 22.65 -10.44
N LEU A 215 14.67 22.61 -10.27
CA LEU A 215 13.69 23.00 -11.27
C LEU A 215 12.88 24.19 -10.76
N SER A 216 12.71 25.23 -11.57
CA SER A 216 11.84 26.36 -11.27
C SER A 216 10.86 26.64 -12.40
N ALA A 217 9.58 26.76 -12.06
CA ALA A 217 8.51 27.03 -13.01
C ALA A 217 7.68 28.25 -12.62
N GLY A 218 7.29 29.02 -13.63
CA GLY A 218 6.34 30.14 -13.50
C GLY A 218 4.90 29.67 -13.36
N GLN A 219 4.01 30.22 -14.18
CA GLN A 219 2.60 29.80 -14.25
C GLN A 219 2.46 28.68 -15.27
N CYS A 220 2.07 27.50 -14.82
CA CYS A 220 1.94 26.31 -15.67
C CYS A 220 0.77 25.43 -15.19
N ALA A 221 0.37 24.44 -15.99
CA ALA A 221 -0.48 23.36 -15.48
C ALA A 221 0.32 22.45 -14.53
N SER A 222 1.54 22.11 -14.96
CA SER A 222 2.52 21.33 -14.20
C SER A 222 3.95 21.69 -14.63
N ALA A 223 4.89 21.70 -13.68
CA ALA A 223 6.30 21.90 -13.97
C ALA A 223 6.94 20.64 -14.55
N VAL A 224 6.56 19.46 -14.05
CA VAL A 224 6.96 18.16 -14.60
C VAL A 224 5.73 17.31 -14.87
N THR A 225 5.60 16.83 -16.10
CA THR A 225 4.56 15.86 -16.49
C THR A 225 5.20 14.57 -16.96
N ILE A 226 4.78 13.45 -16.36
CA ILE A 226 5.15 12.09 -16.78
C ILE A 226 3.89 11.37 -17.24
N SER A 227 3.74 11.14 -18.53
CA SER A 227 2.55 10.53 -19.12
C SER A 227 2.83 9.29 -19.95
N GLU A 228 1.77 8.56 -20.30
CA GLU A 228 1.80 7.49 -21.33
C GLU A 228 2.89 6.44 -21.09
N ASN A 229 2.88 5.81 -19.90
CA ASN A 229 3.84 4.78 -19.48
C ASN A 229 5.30 5.27 -19.35
N SER A 230 5.54 6.57 -19.37
CA SER A 230 6.87 7.11 -19.03
C SER A 230 7.21 6.85 -17.57
N ILE A 231 8.52 6.75 -17.29
CA ILE A 231 9.05 6.49 -15.95
C ILE A 231 10.03 7.60 -15.60
N CYS A 232 9.87 8.18 -14.41
CA CYS A 232 10.83 9.12 -13.88
C CYS A 232 11.21 8.79 -12.43
N SER A 233 12.52 8.68 -12.20
CA SER A 233 13.11 8.62 -10.86
C SER A 233 13.72 9.97 -10.53
N MET A 234 13.46 10.46 -9.32
CA MET A 234 14.02 11.70 -8.80
C MET A 234 14.63 11.47 -7.43
N LYS A 235 15.85 11.98 -7.26
CA LYS A 235 16.59 11.91 -6.00
C LYS A 235 17.21 13.26 -5.66
N ASN A 236 17.00 13.75 -4.44
CA ASN A 236 17.53 15.05 -4.02
C ASN A 236 17.16 16.20 -4.97
N VAL A 237 16.00 16.12 -5.63
CA VAL A 237 15.53 17.11 -6.61
C VAL A 237 14.65 18.14 -5.91
N THR A 238 14.87 19.42 -6.22
CA THR A 238 14.00 20.51 -5.78
C THR A 238 13.16 21.01 -6.94
N VAL A 239 11.84 21.14 -6.75
CA VAL A 239 10.92 21.74 -7.72
C VAL A 239 10.13 22.85 -7.05
N ASP A 240 10.33 24.08 -7.51
CA ASP A 240 9.61 25.26 -7.03
C ASP A 240 8.69 25.81 -8.12
N VAL A 241 7.40 25.95 -7.81
CA VAL A 241 6.37 26.40 -8.76
C VAL A 241 5.60 27.59 -8.23
N GLN A 242 5.52 28.66 -9.03
CA GLN A 242 4.75 29.85 -8.68
C GLN A 242 3.24 29.57 -8.70
N SER A 243 2.71 28.96 -9.77
CA SER A 243 1.30 28.56 -9.87
C SER A 243 1.16 27.33 -10.78
N GLY A 244 0.32 26.37 -10.37
CA GLY A 244 0.19 25.07 -11.03
C GLY A 244 0.62 23.92 -10.14
N THR A 245 0.94 22.79 -10.76
CA THR A 245 1.39 21.56 -10.08
C THR A 245 2.90 21.41 -10.14
N CYS A 246 3.58 20.93 -9.09
CA CYS A 246 5.02 20.61 -9.22
C CYS A 246 5.21 19.37 -10.10
N LEU A 247 4.64 18.24 -9.67
CA LEU A 247 4.71 16.97 -10.39
C LEU A 247 3.33 16.43 -10.75
N TRP A 248 3.17 16.00 -12.00
CA TRP A 248 1.97 15.35 -12.48
C TRP A 248 2.30 14.03 -13.19
N ALA A 249 1.96 12.90 -12.57
CA ALA A 249 1.95 11.59 -13.24
C ALA A 249 0.57 11.31 -13.85
N ASP A 250 0.44 11.42 -15.17
CA ASP A 250 -0.80 11.15 -15.90
C ASP A 250 -0.67 9.85 -16.70
N GLY A 251 -0.90 8.72 -16.03
CA GLY A 251 -0.59 7.38 -16.56
C GLY A 251 0.91 7.03 -16.58
N GLY A 252 1.74 7.86 -15.95
CA GLY A 252 3.18 7.62 -15.76
C GLY A 252 3.54 7.07 -14.38
N LEU A 253 4.81 6.65 -14.23
CA LEU A 253 5.37 6.16 -12.97
C LEU A 253 6.41 7.14 -12.40
N LEU A 254 6.24 7.49 -11.13
CA LEU A 254 7.16 8.33 -10.35
C LEU A 254 7.76 7.57 -9.17
N GLU A 255 9.07 7.71 -8.98
CA GLU A 255 9.78 7.30 -7.76
C GLU A 255 10.57 8.50 -7.20
N LEU A 256 10.30 8.87 -5.95
CA LEU A 256 10.77 10.13 -5.37
C LEU A 256 11.52 9.88 -4.06
N THR A 257 12.77 10.34 -3.95
CA THR A 257 13.60 10.14 -2.75
C THR A 257 14.34 11.41 -2.35
N GLY A 258 14.09 11.92 -1.15
CA GLY A 258 14.74 13.13 -0.65
C GLY A 258 14.43 14.38 -1.47
N CYS A 259 13.30 14.40 -2.18
CA CYS A 259 12.90 15.52 -3.04
C CYS A 259 12.14 16.59 -2.26
N THR A 260 12.25 17.85 -2.70
CA THR A 260 11.51 18.98 -2.13
C THR A 260 10.63 19.62 -3.19
N PHE A 261 9.32 19.65 -2.96
CA PHE A 261 8.35 20.28 -3.86
C PHE A 261 7.63 21.42 -3.15
N THR A 262 7.68 22.61 -3.74
CA THR A 262 7.06 23.82 -3.19
C THR A 262 6.12 24.46 -4.21
N GLN A 263 4.83 24.48 -3.89
CA GLN A 263 3.79 25.10 -4.70
C GLN A 263 3.24 26.33 -3.96
N ALA A 264 3.48 27.54 -4.48
CA ALA A 264 3.24 28.79 -3.74
C ALA A 264 1.92 29.53 -4.06
N GLY A 265 1.35 29.36 -5.26
CA GLY A 265 0.18 30.11 -5.75
C GLY A 265 -1.19 29.46 -5.52
N GLU A 266 -2.27 30.08 -6.00
CA GLU A 266 -3.63 29.54 -5.85
C GLU A 266 -3.91 28.34 -6.78
N GLY A 267 -4.66 27.35 -6.28
CA GLY A 267 -5.27 26.29 -7.09
C GLY A 267 -4.35 25.14 -7.54
N GLY A 268 -3.15 24.99 -6.97
CA GLY A 268 -2.15 24.01 -7.39
C GLY A 268 -1.98 22.80 -6.46
N SER A 269 -1.11 21.87 -6.84
CA SER A 269 -0.72 20.73 -6.01
C SER A 269 0.80 20.50 -6.02
N ALA A 270 1.39 19.98 -4.95
CA ALA A 270 2.80 19.57 -5.02
C ALA A 270 2.93 18.29 -5.86
N LEU A 271 2.12 17.27 -5.58
CA LEU A 271 2.08 16.01 -6.34
C LEU A 271 0.66 15.70 -6.79
N THR A 272 0.46 15.45 -8.09
CA THR A 272 -0.78 14.93 -8.65
C THR A 272 -0.53 13.62 -9.39
N VAL A 273 -1.42 12.65 -9.19
CA VAL A 273 -1.48 11.42 -9.97
C VAL A 273 -2.87 11.28 -10.61
N SER A 274 -2.90 10.92 -11.89
CA SER A 274 -4.11 10.71 -12.68
C SER A 274 -3.88 9.67 -13.78
N GLY A 275 -4.90 9.30 -14.55
CA GLY A 275 -4.76 8.44 -15.73
C GLY A 275 -4.24 7.03 -15.42
N ARG A 276 -4.47 6.49 -14.22
CA ARG A 276 -3.87 5.25 -13.69
C ARG A 276 -2.36 5.33 -13.46
N GLY A 277 -1.81 6.54 -13.37
CA GLY A 277 -0.43 6.78 -12.97
C GLY A 277 -0.17 6.28 -11.55
N THR A 278 1.12 6.17 -11.21
CA THR A 278 1.55 5.79 -9.85
C THR A 278 2.69 6.68 -9.39
N ALA A 279 2.66 7.10 -8.13
CA ALA A 279 3.78 7.76 -7.49
C ALA A 279 4.15 7.06 -6.18
N THR A 280 5.45 6.79 -6.01
CA THR A 280 6.02 6.29 -4.75
C THR A 280 6.90 7.38 -4.14
N VAL A 281 6.55 7.79 -2.93
CA VAL A 281 7.26 8.83 -2.17
C VAL A 281 8.02 8.18 -1.01
N ASN A 282 9.33 8.05 -1.17
CA ASN A 282 10.21 7.39 -0.20
C ASN A 282 10.64 8.31 0.95
N SER A 283 10.88 9.59 0.66
CA SER A 283 11.30 10.63 1.63
C SER A 283 11.29 12.01 0.97
N GLY A 284 11.34 13.07 1.78
CA GLY A 284 11.45 14.44 1.30
C GLY A 284 10.41 15.38 1.94
N SER A 285 9.95 16.37 1.16
CA SER A 285 8.93 17.31 1.59
C SER A 285 8.06 17.78 0.42
N CYS A 286 6.75 17.79 0.59
CA CYS A 286 5.77 18.23 -0.40
C CYS A 286 4.87 19.32 0.20
N SER A 287 4.86 20.52 -0.36
CA SER A 287 4.06 21.64 0.15
C SER A 287 3.27 22.35 -0.93
N GLY A 288 2.00 22.66 -0.65
CA GLY A 288 1.11 23.33 -1.61
C GLY A 288 -0.28 23.65 -1.06
N VAL A 289 -1.18 24.10 -1.93
CA VAL A 289 -2.62 24.17 -1.61
C VAL A 289 -3.15 22.77 -1.36
N THR A 290 -2.86 21.85 -2.30
CA THR A 290 -3.00 20.42 -2.09
C THR A 290 -1.62 19.76 -2.09
N ALA A 291 -1.22 19.06 -1.01
CA ALA A 291 0.12 18.49 -0.97
C ALA A 291 0.24 17.23 -1.86
N ALA A 292 -0.68 16.27 -1.71
CA ALA A 292 -0.80 15.13 -2.62
C ALA A 292 -2.23 14.92 -3.09
N ARG A 293 -2.40 14.66 -4.40
CA ARG A 293 -3.70 14.56 -5.06
C ARG A 293 -3.81 13.36 -5.98
N VAL A 294 -4.85 12.56 -5.82
CA VAL A 294 -5.34 11.66 -6.88
C VAL A 294 -6.49 12.35 -7.62
N GLY A 295 -6.28 12.63 -8.90
CA GLY A 295 -7.25 13.34 -9.75
C GLY A 295 -8.42 12.47 -10.21
N ALA A 296 -9.45 13.11 -10.79
CA ALA A 296 -10.71 12.48 -11.20
C ALA A 296 -10.61 11.33 -12.23
N SER A 297 -9.48 11.14 -12.91
CA SER A 297 -9.25 9.98 -13.80
C SER A 297 -8.53 8.80 -13.11
N GLY A 298 -8.30 8.89 -11.80
CA GLY A 298 -7.76 7.81 -10.97
C GLY A 298 -6.24 7.65 -11.05
N GLY A 299 -5.66 7.00 -10.06
CA GLY A 299 -4.25 6.71 -9.90
C GLY A 299 -3.94 6.26 -8.47
N THR A 300 -2.67 5.97 -8.22
CA THR A 300 -2.22 5.49 -6.92
C THR A 300 -1.04 6.30 -6.40
N ILE A 301 -1.09 6.68 -5.12
CA ILE A 301 0.04 7.29 -4.40
C ILE A 301 0.42 6.39 -3.23
N HIS A 302 1.67 5.97 -3.18
CA HIS A 302 2.29 5.28 -2.05
C HIS A 302 3.20 6.25 -1.30
N ILE A 303 2.91 6.49 -0.03
CA ILE A 303 3.70 7.35 0.85
C ILE A 303 4.36 6.47 1.91
N LEU A 304 5.68 6.35 1.83
CA LEU A 304 6.50 5.61 2.78
C LEU A 304 6.95 6.50 3.92
N ASP A 305 7.57 7.63 3.57
CA ASP A 305 7.96 8.68 4.50
C ASP A 305 8.12 9.99 3.72
N SER A 306 7.84 11.14 4.37
CA SER A 306 8.02 12.52 3.85
C SER A 306 7.19 13.51 4.70
N GLU A 307 7.55 14.79 4.67
CA GLU A 307 6.74 15.86 5.25
C GLU A 307 5.76 16.43 4.22
N PHE A 308 4.46 16.34 4.48
CA PHE A 308 3.41 16.91 3.64
C PHE A 308 2.71 18.08 4.35
N SER A 309 2.61 19.21 3.64
CA SER A 309 1.89 20.40 4.13
C SER A 309 0.92 20.94 3.08
N GLY A 310 -0.37 20.90 3.40
CA GLY A 310 -1.46 21.38 2.54
C GLY A 310 -2.23 22.52 3.19
N SER A 311 -2.21 23.71 2.59
CA SER A 311 -2.98 24.86 3.12
C SER A 311 -4.49 24.71 2.90
N GLY A 312 -4.90 23.94 1.90
CA GLY A 312 -6.28 23.48 1.69
C GLY A 312 -6.46 22.02 2.09
N SER A 313 -5.72 21.11 1.45
CA SER A 313 -5.77 19.67 1.75
C SER A 313 -4.37 19.06 1.74
N VAL A 314 -4.01 18.32 2.79
CA VAL A 314 -2.73 17.59 2.79
C VAL A 314 -2.82 16.36 1.88
N LEU A 315 -3.92 15.61 1.96
CA LEU A 315 -4.22 14.49 1.07
C LEU A 315 -5.59 14.72 0.45
N GLN A 316 -5.66 14.60 -0.87
CA GLN A 316 -6.89 14.69 -1.63
C GLN A 316 -7.02 13.53 -2.61
N ALA A 317 -8.19 12.90 -2.66
CA ALA A 317 -8.56 12.00 -3.74
C ALA A 317 -9.94 12.40 -4.23
N ASP A 318 -10.05 12.75 -5.51
CA ASP A 318 -11.33 13.16 -6.11
C ASP A 318 -12.32 11.98 -6.19
N SER A 319 -13.61 12.27 -6.43
CA SER A 319 -14.63 11.25 -6.67
C SER A 319 -14.45 10.53 -8.01
N ALA A 320 -14.58 9.20 -8.01
CA ALA A 320 -14.42 8.37 -9.19
C ALA A 320 -15.54 8.56 -10.21
N ASN A 321 -15.19 8.91 -11.45
CA ASN A 321 -16.11 8.98 -12.60
C ASN A 321 -15.91 7.83 -13.61
N GLY A 322 -15.00 6.89 -13.34
CA GLY A 322 -14.66 5.75 -14.20
C GLY A 322 -13.76 4.74 -13.50
N GLY A 323 -13.83 3.45 -13.86
CA GLY A 323 -13.32 2.29 -13.11
C GLY A 323 -11.80 2.12 -12.94
N GLY A 324 -11.02 3.19 -12.73
CA GLY A 324 -9.61 3.12 -12.31
C GLY A 324 -9.43 3.12 -10.78
N PRO A 325 -8.21 2.84 -10.27
CA PRO A 325 -7.93 2.96 -8.83
C PRO A 325 -7.95 4.43 -8.40
N PHE A 326 -8.45 4.74 -7.21
CA PHE A 326 -8.41 6.08 -6.61
C PHE A 326 -7.81 5.95 -5.20
N VAL A 327 -6.51 5.71 -5.12
CA VAL A 327 -5.90 5.15 -3.91
C VAL A 327 -4.76 6.03 -3.40
N ILE A 328 -4.78 6.32 -2.10
CA ILE A 328 -3.64 6.84 -1.35
C ILE A 328 -3.32 5.86 -0.22
N ARG A 329 -2.07 5.41 -0.12
CA ARG A 329 -1.57 4.57 0.98
C ARG A 329 -0.49 5.29 1.75
N VAL A 330 -0.59 5.31 3.07
CA VAL A 330 0.34 5.97 3.98
C VAL A 330 0.86 4.99 5.01
N THR A 331 2.17 4.75 4.98
CA THR A 331 2.87 3.87 5.95
C THR A 331 3.79 4.67 6.89
N GLY A 332 3.99 5.96 6.63
CA GLY A 332 4.85 6.85 7.42
C GLY A 332 4.77 8.31 6.94
N GLY A 333 5.60 9.18 7.52
CA GLY A 333 5.61 10.61 7.22
C GLY A 333 4.82 11.48 8.19
N ARG A 334 4.86 12.80 7.95
CA ARG A 334 4.20 13.81 8.77
C ARG A 334 3.26 14.65 7.92
N PHE A 335 2.03 14.84 8.38
CA PHE A 335 0.96 15.45 7.60
C PHE A 335 0.36 16.64 8.33
N SER A 336 0.41 17.81 7.69
CA SER A 336 -0.25 19.02 8.16
C SER A 336 -1.21 19.57 7.13
N GLY A 337 -2.51 19.56 7.44
CA GLY A 337 -3.58 19.99 6.53
C GLY A 337 -4.81 19.09 6.57
N GLY A 338 -5.89 19.50 5.89
CA GLY A 338 -7.15 18.74 5.88
C GLY A 338 -7.11 17.52 4.97
N LEU A 339 -7.96 16.53 5.22
CA LEU A 339 -8.20 15.42 4.29
C LEU A 339 -9.43 15.73 3.42
N ASN A 340 -9.34 15.44 2.12
CA ASN A 340 -10.46 15.55 1.19
C ASN A 340 -10.56 14.29 0.32
N ILE A 341 -11.28 13.28 0.81
CA ILE A 341 -11.40 11.97 0.18
C ILE A 341 -12.82 11.81 -0.37
N GLY A 342 -12.94 11.70 -1.69
CA GLY A 342 -14.20 11.48 -2.40
C GLY A 342 -14.81 10.12 -2.09
N GLY A 343 -16.14 9.99 -2.25
CA GLY A 343 -16.89 8.82 -1.77
C GLY A 343 -16.48 7.46 -2.36
N ASN A 344 -15.89 7.45 -3.55
CA ASN A 344 -15.40 6.25 -4.23
C ASN A 344 -13.86 6.14 -4.23
N ALA A 345 -13.18 6.98 -3.45
CA ALA A 345 -11.73 6.95 -3.29
C ALA A 345 -11.36 6.27 -1.98
N ALA A 346 -10.21 5.60 -1.97
CA ALA A 346 -9.70 4.90 -0.81
C ALA A 346 -8.45 5.61 -0.25
N LEU A 347 -8.46 5.84 1.05
CA LEU A 347 -7.31 6.26 1.83
C LEU A 347 -7.03 5.16 2.86
N PHE A 348 -5.82 4.62 2.84
CA PHE A 348 -5.36 3.59 3.76
C PHE A 348 -4.21 4.14 4.59
N LEU A 349 -4.36 4.11 5.91
CA LEU A 349 -3.39 4.60 6.88
C LEU A 349 -2.92 3.44 7.78
N SER A 350 -1.69 2.99 7.56
CA SER A 350 -0.97 2.05 8.42
C SER A 350 0.18 2.72 9.19
N GLY A 351 0.44 4.00 8.93
CA GLY A 351 1.40 4.79 9.69
C GLY A 351 1.25 6.30 9.50
N GLY A 352 2.21 7.04 10.04
CA GLY A 352 2.31 8.49 9.91
C GLY A 352 1.80 9.28 11.12
N VAL A 353 2.17 10.56 11.14
CA VAL A 353 1.82 11.52 12.20
C VAL A 353 1.00 12.67 11.61
N PHE A 354 -0.20 12.89 12.13
CA PHE A 354 -1.15 13.89 11.66
C PHE A 354 -1.28 15.04 12.66
N ASP A 355 -1.40 16.28 12.17
CA ASP A 355 -1.58 17.48 13.02
C ASP A 355 -3.01 17.66 13.58
N ARG A 356 -3.84 16.63 13.45
CA ARG A 356 -5.24 16.56 13.90
C ARG A 356 -5.71 15.10 13.94
N LYS A 357 -6.81 14.84 14.65
CA LYS A 357 -7.46 13.53 14.63
C LYS A 357 -8.00 13.27 13.21
N VAL A 358 -7.67 12.12 12.65
CA VAL A 358 -8.26 11.63 11.39
C VAL A 358 -9.40 10.66 11.71
N ASP A 359 -10.30 10.47 10.77
CA ASP A 359 -11.40 9.50 10.93
C ASP A 359 -10.84 8.08 10.94
N GLU A 360 -11.29 7.25 11.87
CA GLU A 360 -10.77 5.89 12.09
C GLU A 360 -11.10 4.96 10.93
N ARG A 361 -12.09 5.30 10.09
CA ARG A 361 -12.43 4.57 8.86
C ARG A 361 -11.29 4.52 7.83
N TYR A 362 -10.30 5.41 7.94
CA TYR A 362 -9.14 5.43 7.06
C TYR A 362 -7.99 4.56 7.56
N LEU A 363 -8.04 4.07 8.80
CA LEU A 363 -7.00 3.23 9.36
C LEU A 363 -7.08 1.85 8.75
N GLU A 364 -5.93 1.29 8.36
CA GLU A 364 -5.84 -0.12 8.02
C GLU A 364 -6.10 -0.97 9.27
N GLN A 365 -6.54 -2.23 9.09
CA GLN A 365 -6.72 -3.11 10.24
C GLN A 365 -5.45 -3.15 11.08
N GLY A 366 -5.64 -3.29 12.38
CA GLY A 366 -4.52 -3.58 13.25
C GLY A 366 -3.76 -2.30 13.48
N HIS A 367 -4.35 -1.15 13.15
CA HIS A 367 -3.84 0.17 13.49
C HIS A 367 -4.91 0.97 14.25
N ARG A 368 -4.45 1.89 15.08
CA ARG A 368 -5.25 2.84 15.85
C ARG A 368 -4.58 4.20 15.85
N LEU A 369 -5.34 5.24 16.16
CA LEU A 369 -4.77 6.56 16.45
C LEU A 369 -4.37 6.65 17.91
N ARG A 370 -3.12 7.03 18.14
CA ARG A 370 -2.62 7.44 19.44
C ARG A 370 -2.52 8.97 19.48
N ASP A 371 -3.26 9.60 20.40
CA ASP A 371 -3.06 11.01 20.74
C ASP A 371 -1.70 11.17 21.45
N ASN A 372 -0.85 12.06 20.93
CA ASN A 372 0.47 12.32 21.49
C ASN A 372 0.45 13.39 22.61
N GLY A 373 -0.68 14.05 22.86
CA GLY A 373 -0.84 15.09 23.89
C GLY A 373 -0.29 16.47 23.49
N ASP A 374 0.24 16.62 22.28
CA ASP A 374 0.74 17.88 21.70
C ASP A 374 -0.14 18.41 20.55
N GLY A 375 -1.32 17.81 20.37
CA GLY A 375 -2.24 18.10 19.26
C GLY A 375 -1.99 17.25 18.01
N THR A 376 -0.97 16.38 18.02
CA THR A 376 -0.71 15.41 16.94
C THR A 376 -1.20 14.01 17.27
N TYR A 377 -1.48 13.23 16.23
CA TYR A 377 -1.99 11.87 16.32
C TYR A 377 -1.10 10.95 15.49
N THR A 378 -0.66 9.85 16.08
CA THR A 378 0.17 8.85 15.39
C THR A 378 -0.67 7.63 15.06
N VAL A 379 -0.62 7.16 13.82
CA VAL A 379 -1.13 5.83 13.47
C VAL A 379 -0.11 4.80 13.95
N VAL A 380 -0.55 3.91 14.82
CA VAL A 380 0.28 2.86 15.44
C VAL A 380 -0.46 1.54 15.40
N ASP A 381 0.26 0.42 15.52
CA ASP A 381 -0.35 -0.90 15.60
C ASP A 381 -1.33 -1.01 16.79
N LYS A 382 -2.42 -1.75 16.59
CA LYS A 382 -3.29 -2.26 17.64
C LYS A 382 -2.53 -3.40 18.30
N THR A 383 -2.41 -3.34 19.61
CA THR A 383 -2.01 -4.48 20.42
C THR A 383 -3.28 -5.26 20.74
N ALA A 384 -3.25 -6.58 20.56
CA ALA A 384 -4.36 -7.43 20.97
C ALA A 384 -4.63 -7.26 22.47
N ALA A 385 -5.91 -7.15 22.84
CA ALA A 385 -6.34 -7.01 24.23
C ALA A 385 -6.42 -8.37 24.91
N ALA A 386 -6.94 -9.38 24.20
CA ALA A 386 -7.09 -10.74 24.72
C ALA A 386 -7.00 -11.79 23.61
N SER A 387 -6.87 -13.05 24.00
CA SER A 387 -6.93 -14.21 23.10
C SER A 387 -7.99 -15.19 23.60
N VAL A 388 -8.78 -15.78 22.69
CA VAL A 388 -9.77 -16.83 22.97
C VAL A 388 -9.58 -17.93 21.93
N ASP A 389 -9.46 -19.18 22.37
CA ASP A 389 -9.26 -20.35 21.48
C ASP A 389 -8.08 -20.18 20.49
N GLY A 390 -7.01 -19.50 20.95
CA GLY A 390 -5.83 -19.18 20.13
C GLY A 390 -6.02 -18.05 19.11
N LYS A 391 -7.19 -17.40 19.07
CA LYS A 391 -7.48 -16.23 18.23
C LYS A 391 -7.36 -14.94 19.04
N ASP A 392 -6.65 -13.97 18.50
CA ASP A 392 -6.45 -12.66 19.11
C ASP A 392 -7.62 -11.70 18.84
N TYR A 393 -7.99 -10.95 19.87
CA TYR A 393 -9.07 -9.96 19.87
C TYR A 393 -8.53 -8.61 20.36
N TYR A 394 -8.87 -7.55 19.65
CA TYR A 394 -8.37 -6.19 19.94
C TYR A 394 -9.21 -5.44 20.96
N THR A 395 -10.41 -5.94 21.26
CA THR A 395 -11.25 -5.46 22.36
C THR A 395 -11.70 -6.63 23.23
N LEU A 396 -11.91 -6.37 24.52
CA LEU A 396 -12.45 -7.39 25.43
C LEU A 396 -13.91 -7.73 25.12
N GLU A 397 -14.68 -6.81 24.52
CA GLU A 397 -16.06 -7.05 24.12
C GLU A 397 -16.16 -8.08 22.99
N GLU A 398 -15.32 -7.95 21.95
CA GLU A 398 -15.25 -8.94 20.87
C GLU A 398 -14.78 -10.31 21.39
N ALA A 399 -13.80 -10.31 22.32
CA ALA A 399 -13.33 -11.55 22.95
C ALA A 399 -14.44 -12.25 23.75
N LEU A 400 -15.20 -11.50 24.55
CA LEU A 400 -16.34 -12.04 25.32
C LEU A 400 -17.43 -12.58 24.39
N ALA A 401 -17.75 -11.86 23.31
CA ALA A 401 -18.76 -12.28 22.33
C ALA A 401 -18.40 -13.58 21.59
N ALA A 402 -17.12 -13.95 21.56
CA ALA A 402 -16.65 -15.19 20.94
C ALA A 402 -16.77 -16.43 21.84
N LEU A 403 -16.82 -16.26 23.17
CA LEU A 403 -16.86 -17.35 24.14
C LEU A 403 -17.99 -18.37 23.93
N PRO A 404 -19.23 -18.00 23.55
CA PRO A 404 -20.30 -18.97 23.34
C PRO A 404 -19.99 -20.03 22.27
N SER A 405 -19.18 -19.67 21.27
CA SER A 405 -18.88 -20.51 20.10
C SER A 405 -17.47 -21.13 20.14
N ALA A 406 -16.65 -20.76 21.13
CA ALA A 406 -15.26 -21.21 21.25
C ALA A 406 -15.16 -22.68 21.69
N ALA A 407 -14.19 -23.43 21.14
CA ALA A 407 -13.91 -24.79 21.58
C ALA A 407 -13.20 -24.78 22.95
N ASP A 408 -12.25 -23.87 23.13
CA ASP A 408 -11.67 -23.51 24.42
C ASP A 408 -12.19 -22.13 24.87
N LYS A 409 -13.01 -22.10 25.92
CA LYS A 409 -13.61 -20.88 26.49
C LYS A 409 -12.67 -20.12 27.43
N THR A 410 -11.37 -20.21 27.20
CA THR A 410 -10.35 -19.48 27.94
C THR A 410 -10.09 -18.12 27.28
N LEU A 411 -10.51 -17.05 27.94
CA LEU A 411 -10.13 -15.67 27.62
C LEU A 411 -8.83 -15.33 28.36
N THR A 412 -7.74 -15.18 27.62
CA THR A 412 -6.43 -14.80 28.14
C THR A 412 -6.16 -13.33 27.88
N LEU A 413 -5.92 -12.54 28.92
CA LEU A 413 -5.58 -11.12 28.80
C LEU A 413 -4.12 -10.95 28.32
N LEU A 414 -3.87 -10.00 27.41
CA LEU A 414 -2.55 -9.79 26.78
C LEU A 414 -1.86 -8.48 27.20
N ASP A 415 -2.61 -7.55 27.81
CA ASP A 415 -2.08 -6.32 28.40
C ASP A 415 -2.99 -5.83 29.54
N ASP A 416 -2.52 -4.89 30.37
CA ASP A 416 -3.37 -4.22 31.36
C ASP A 416 -4.56 -3.54 30.67
N ALA A 417 -5.77 -3.74 31.19
CA ALA A 417 -7.00 -3.28 30.54
C ALA A 417 -7.90 -2.46 31.47
N ALA A 418 -8.52 -1.42 30.90
CA ALA A 418 -9.52 -0.60 31.56
C ALA A 418 -10.89 -0.84 30.90
N LEU A 419 -11.86 -1.32 31.68
CA LEU A 419 -13.22 -1.57 31.23
C LEU A 419 -14.03 -0.28 31.15
N GLU A 420 -14.76 -0.08 30.07
CA GLU A 420 -15.68 1.05 29.91
C GLU A 420 -17.08 0.75 30.46
N ARG A 421 -17.37 -0.50 30.81
CA ARG A 421 -18.62 -0.96 31.43
C ARG A 421 -18.38 -2.26 32.20
N MET A 422 -19.38 -2.75 32.92
CA MET A 422 -19.29 -4.01 33.65
C MET A 422 -18.95 -5.16 32.70
N MET A 423 -18.00 -6.02 33.10
CA MET A 423 -17.70 -7.25 32.39
C MET A 423 -18.60 -8.36 32.92
N ASP A 424 -19.50 -8.83 32.07
CA ASP A 424 -20.39 -9.95 32.36
C ASP A 424 -19.74 -11.27 31.89
N LEU A 425 -19.60 -12.21 32.83
CA LEU A 425 -19.22 -13.60 32.56
C LEU A 425 -20.47 -14.47 32.71
N ASP A 426 -21.22 -14.58 31.61
CA ASP A 426 -22.54 -15.21 31.50
C ASP A 426 -22.54 -16.50 30.64
N VAL A 427 -21.35 -16.98 30.28
CA VAL A 427 -21.16 -18.23 29.51
C VAL A 427 -20.61 -19.32 30.43
N GLU A 428 -21.35 -20.44 30.53
CA GLU A 428 -20.97 -21.61 31.34
C GLU A 428 -19.59 -22.18 30.95
N GLY A 429 -18.75 -22.46 31.95
CA GLY A 429 -17.42 -23.03 31.79
C GLY A 429 -16.34 -22.04 31.34
N THR A 430 -16.61 -20.74 31.34
CA THR A 430 -15.65 -19.70 30.93
C THR A 430 -14.45 -19.64 31.87
N THR A 431 -13.25 -19.52 31.31
CA THR A 431 -12.04 -19.20 32.07
C THR A 431 -11.52 -17.82 31.70
N LEU A 432 -11.52 -16.88 32.65
CA LEU A 432 -10.84 -15.59 32.53
C LEU A 432 -9.44 -15.70 33.14
N ASP A 433 -8.43 -15.89 32.30
CA ASP A 433 -7.03 -15.85 32.69
C ASP A 433 -6.48 -14.43 32.51
N LEU A 434 -6.21 -13.73 33.61
CA LEU A 434 -5.65 -12.39 33.57
C LEU A 434 -4.14 -12.39 33.20
N ASN A 435 -3.49 -13.55 33.14
CA ASN A 435 -2.13 -13.75 32.63
C ASN A 435 -1.07 -12.79 33.22
N GLY A 436 -1.23 -12.42 34.49
CA GLY A 436 -0.38 -11.51 35.25
C GLY A 436 -0.75 -10.03 35.13
N HIS A 437 -1.71 -9.67 34.28
CA HIS A 437 -2.15 -8.30 34.02
C HIS A 437 -3.21 -7.80 35.02
N THR A 438 -3.50 -6.50 34.92
CA THR A 438 -4.49 -5.80 35.75
C THR A 438 -5.71 -5.41 34.92
N LEU A 439 -6.89 -5.78 35.41
CA LEU A 439 -8.17 -5.27 34.93
C LEU A 439 -8.68 -4.18 35.87
N THR A 440 -8.99 -3.00 35.36
CA THR A 440 -9.51 -1.84 36.13
C THR A 440 -10.74 -1.24 35.45
N ALA A 441 -11.48 -0.36 36.12
CA ALA A 441 -12.45 0.49 35.42
C ALA A 441 -11.78 1.72 34.78
N ALA A 442 -12.25 2.09 33.59
CA ALA A 442 -11.94 3.35 32.92
C ALA A 442 -12.55 4.54 33.68
N SER A 443 -12.05 5.75 33.40
CA SER A 443 -12.52 6.97 34.08
C SER A 443 -13.99 7.31 33.81
N ASP A 444 -14.51 6.84 32.69
CA ASP A 444 -15.84 7.06 32.14
C ASP A 444 -16.70 5.78 32.13
N PHE A 445 -16.36 4.81 33.01
CA PHE A 445 -17.10 3.57 33.19
C PHE A 445 -18.62 3.78 33.29
N ALA A 446 -19.35 3.20 32.34
CA ALA A 446 -20.79 3.23 32.25
C ALA A 446 -21.43 2.17 33.14
N PHE A 447 -22.54 2.53 33.80
CA PHE A 447 -23.39 1.64 34.59
C PHE A 447 -24.84 2.12 34.50
N ASP A 448 -25.80 1.21 34.69
CA ASP A 448 -27.22 1.56 34.70
C ASP A 448 -27.56 2.38 35.96
N ASP A 449 -28.09 3.59 35.78
CA ASP A 449 -28.44 4.49 36.88
C ASP A 449 -29.84 4.22 37.47
N ALA A 450 -30.68 3.45 36.78
CA ALA A 450 -32.05 3.14 37.18
C ALA A 450 -32.10 2.30 38.46
N GLU A 451 -31.12 1.43 38.67
CA GLU A 451 -30.94 0.60 39.87
C GLU A 451 -30.13 1.32 40.97
N GLY A 452 -29.73 2.57 40.71
CA GLY A 452 -28.63 3.22 41.39
C GLY A 452 -27.30 2.52 41.12
N ARG A 453 -26.21 2.93 41.78
CA ARG A 453 -24.89 2.26 41.69
C ARG A 453 -24.88 0.84 42.31
N ASN A 454 -26.02 0.16 42.37
CA ASN A 454 -26.10 -1.18 42.94
C ASN A 454 -25.47 -2.24 42.04
N ASP A 455 -25.51 -2.03 40.72
CA ASP A 455 -25.00 -2.96 39.70
C ASP A 455 -23.74 -2.40 39.00
N ALA A 456 -23.02 -1.49 39.66
CA ALA A 456 -21.75 -0.96 39.18
C ALA A 456 -20.58 -1.89 39.60
N HIS A 457 -20.63 -3.20 39.32
CA HIS A 457 -19.50 -4.09 39.61
C HIS A 457 -18.41 -3.95 38.53
N LEU A 458 -17.17 -4.37 38.82
CA LEU A 458 -16.16 -4.43 37.76
C LEU A 458 -16.36 -5.71 36.93
N ILE A 459 -16.45 -6.87 37.59
CA ILE A 459 -16.81 -8.15 36.99
C ILE A 459 -18.10 -8.66 37.66
N ASN A 460 -19.04 -9.11 36.85
CA ASN A 460 -20.25 -9.80 37.26
C ASN A 460 -20.25 -11.21 36.67
N VAL A 461 -20.51 -12.21 37.50
CA VAL A 461 -20.51 -13.63 37.12
C VAL A 461 -21.89 -14.18 37.40
N SER A 462 -22.54 -14.67 36.34
CA SER A 462 -23.92 -15.18 36.37
C SER A 462 -24.09 -16.50 35.63
N ALA A 463 -23.00 -17.23 35.40
CA ALA A 463 -22.99 -18.55 34.79
C ALA A 463 -22.19 -19.54 35.63
N ASP A 464 -22.51 -20.82 35.46
CA ASP A 464 -21.89 -21.92 36.21
C ASP A 464 -20.47 -22.22 35.70
N ASP A 465 -19.65 -22.82 36.57
CA ASP A 465 -18.31 -23.32 36.30
C ASP A 465 -17.33 -22.27 35.73
N VAL A 466 -17.52 -20.98 36.07
CA VAL A 466 -16.63 -19.89 35.67
C VAL A 466 -15.35 -19.86 36.52
N THR A 467 -14.19 -19.79 35.88
CA THR A 467 -12.88 -19.62 36.53
C THR A 467 -12.33 -18.22 36.28
N ILE A 468 -11.82 -17.54 37.31
CA ILE A 468 -11.05 -16.29 37.17
C ILE A 468 -9.67 -16.52 37.80
N MET A 469 -8.59 -16.23 37.08
CA MET A 469 -7.24 -16.53 37.57
C MET A 469 -6.11 -15.58 37.16
N ASN A 470 -4.98 -15.74 37.86
CA ASN A 470 -3.64 -15.21 37.52
C ASN A 470 -3.57 -13.70 37.28
N GLY A 471 -3.98 -12.83 38.22
CA GLY A 471 -3.79 -11.39 38.00
C GLY A 471 -4.46 -10.50 39.03
N THR A 472 -4.71 -9.26 38.65
CA THR A 472 -5.32 -8.26 39.54
C THR A 472 -6.63 -7.72 38.97
N VAL A 473 -7.71 -7.79 39.76
CA VAL A 473 -8.98 -7.12 39.49
C VAL A 473 -9.07 -5.90 40.42
N LYS A 474 -9.05 -4.69 39.86
CA LYS A 474 -8.94 -3.43 40.61
C LYS A 474 -10.16 -2.53 40.42
N ALA A 475 -11.00 -2.43 41.43
CA ALA A 475 -12.14 -1.53 41.43
C ALA A 475 -11.72 -0.04 41.54
N ALA A 476 -12.37 0.83 40.76
CA ALA A 476 -12.21 2.28 40.83
C ALA A 476 -13.39 2.95 41.59
N ALA A 477 -13.35 4.28 41.72
CA ALA A 477 -14.32 5.07 42.51
C ALA A 477 -15.77 5.06 41.97
N VAL A 478 -15.98 4.40 40.84
CA VAL A 478 -17.29 4.13 40.23
C VAL A 478 -17.83 2.77 40.67
N ASN A 479 -16.94 1.79 40.92
CA ASN A 479 -17.35 0.41 41.15
C ASN A 479 -17.74 0.13 42.60
N LYS A 480 -18.63 -0.85 42.74
CA LYS A 480 -19.13 -1.36 44.01
C LYS A 480 -18.40 -2.64 44.46
N HIS A 481 -18.17 -3.60 43.57
CA HIS A 481 -17.43 -4.83 43.90
C HIS A 481 -16.32 -5.05 42.87
N CYS A 482 -15.23 -5.75 43.24
CA CYS A 482 -14.26 -6.19 42.23
C CYS A 482 -14.88 -7.35 41.44
N VAL A 483 -15.36 -8.38 42.14
CA VAL A 483 -16.06 -9.52 41.55
C VAL A 483 -17.39 -9.75 42.29
N ASN A 484 -18.48 -9.82 41.53
CA ASN A 484 -19.80 -10.20 42.03
C ASN A 484 -20.21 -11.57 41.47
N LEU A 485 -20.42 -12.55 42.35
CA LEU A 485 -21.01 -13.84 41.98
C LEU A 485 -22.49 -13.84 42.34
N PHE A 486 -23.35 -14.01 41.35
CA PHE A 486 -24.80 -13.99 41.51
C PHE A 486 -25.47 -15.08 40.67
N GLU A 487 -26.12 -16.04 41.34
CA GLU A 487 -26.77 -17.18 40.67
C GLU A 487 -25.78 -18.02 39.83
N ALA A 488 -24.56 -18.19 40.34
CA ALA A 488 -23.48 -18.94 39.69
C ALA A 488 -22.94 -20.06 40.60
N ASP A 489 -23.09 -21.31 40.19
CA ASP A 489 -22.54 -22.47 40.89
C ASP A 489 -21.19 -22.90 40.30
N GLY A 490 -20.31 -23.45 41.13
CA GLY A 490 -19.01 -23.98 40.66
C GLY A 490 -17.93 -22.93 40.32
N ALA A 491 -18.14 -21.66 40.63
CA ALA A 491 -17.15 -20.62 40.33
C ALA A 491 -15.80 -20.86 41.03
N VAL A 492 -14.68 -20.69 40.33
CA VAL A 492 -13.32 -20.85 40.84
C VAL A 492 -12.55 -19.54 40.78
N LEU A 493 -11.95 -19.14 41.89
CA LEU A 493 -11.03 -17.99 41.95
C LEU A 493 -9.64 -18.48 42.31
N LYS A 494 -8.65 -18.23 41.45
CA LYS A 494 -7.32 -18.82 41.59
C LYS A 494 -6.17 -17.85 41.37
N ASP A 495 -5.26 -17.75 42.33
CA ASP A 495 -4.04 -16.93 42.21
C ASP A 495 -4.33 -15.45 41.85
N LEU A 496 -5.34 -14.87 42.51
CA LEU A 496 -5.89 -13.55 42.24
C LEU A 496 -5.55 -12.51 43.31
N THR A 497 -5.43 -11.25 42.86
CA THR A 497 -5.52 -10.07 43.72
C THR A 497 -6.82 -9.32 43.43
N LEU A 498 -7.65 -9.10 44.45
CA LEU A 498 -8.84 -8.27 44.37
C LEU A 498 -8.58 -6.94 45.09
N ASP A 499 -8.32 -5.89 44.31
CA ASP A 499 -7.97 -4.55 44.81
C ASP A 499 -9.19 -3.63 44.86
N HIS A 500 -9.79 -3.57 46.06
CA HIS A 500 -10.96 -2.74 46.37
C HIS A 500 -10.56 -1.44 47.09
N THR A 501 -9.30 -1.02 47.04
CA THR A 501 -8.84 0.18 47.75
C THR A 501 -9.43 1.47 47.20
N GLY A 502 -9.71 1.50 45.88
CA GLY A 502 -10.26 2.66 45.17
C GLY A 502 -11.78 2.66 45.01
N ALA A 503 -12.48 1.64 45.49
CA ALA A 503 -13.91 1.44 45.25
C ALA A 503 -14.81 2.46 45.98
N TRP A 504 -16.00 2.70 45.45
CA TRP A 504 -16.98 3.61 46.04
C TRP A 504 -17.58 3.09 47.36
N LYS A 505 -17.90 1.80 47.40
CA LYS A 505 -18.58 1.09 48.49
C LYS A 505 -18.65 -0.39 48.14
N GLY A 506 -18.52 -1.32 49.08
CA GLY A 506 -18.79 -2.74 48.81
C GLY A 506 -17.70 -3.67 49.33
N ALA A 507 -17.53 -4.84 48.73
CA ALA A 507 -16.48 -5.80 49.06
C ALA A 507 -15.64 -6.17 47.83
N PRO A 508 -14.37 -6.57 48.02
CA PRO A 508 -13.59 -7.23 46.97
C PRO A 508 -14.35 -8.37 46.27
N LEU A 509 -14.96 -9.28 47.04
CA LEU A 509 -15.72 -10.42 46.53
C LEU A 509 -17.09 -10.51 47.19
N THR A 510 -18.13 -10.76 46.39
CA THR A 510 -19.46 -11.13 46.87
C THR A 510 -19.89 -12.49 46.34
N VAL A 511 -20.47 -13.31 47.22
CA VAL A 511 -21.02 -14.64 46.93
C VAL A 511 -22.48 -14.64 47.36
N SER A 512 -23.39 -14.56 46.40
CA SER A 512 -24.84 -14.53 46.64
C SER A 512 -25.55 -15.52 45.72
N ALA A 513 -26.39 -16.38 46.27
CA ALA A 513 -27.05 -17.44 45.49
C ALA A 513 -26.05 -18.26 44.64
N SER A 514 -24.83 -18.46 45.15
CA SER A 514 -23.70 -18.93 44.37
C SER A 514 -22.81 -19.88 45.19
N GLN A 515 -22.05 -20.72 44.50
CA GLN A 515 -20.99 -21.54 45.06
C GLN A 515 -19.63 -21.12 44.49
N ALA A 516 -18.69 -20.78 45.37
CA ALA A 516 -17.33 -20.41 45.00
C ALA A 516 -16.27 -21.31 45.66
N VAL A 517 -15.22 -21.63 44.91
CA VAL A 517 -14.02 -22.33 45.38
C VAL A 517 -12.81 -21.41 45.22
N ILE A 518 -12.05 -21.23 46.29
CA ILE A 518 -10.79 -20.49 46.26
C ILE A 518 -9.64 -21.49 46.15
N GLU A 519 -8.85 -21.36 45.09
CA GLU A 519 -7.62 -22.13 44.86
C GLU A 519 -6.38 -21.22 44.92
N GLY A 520 -5.26 -21.76 45.39
CA GLY A 520 -4.01 -21.00 45.44
C GLY A 520 -4.14 -19.71 46.25
N ARG A 521 -3.52 -18.64 45.77
CA ARG A 521 -3.49 -17.35 46.49
C ARG A 521 -4.72 -16.48 46.19
N LEU A 522 -5.34 -15.93 47.23
CA LEU A 522 -6.32 -14.85 47.12
C LEU A 522 -5.89 -13.66 48.00
N ASP A 523 -5.44 -12.59 47.35
CA ASP A 523 -5.01 -11.35 48.01
C ASP A 523 -6.10 -10.29 47.95
N LEU A 524 -6.68 -9.96 49.10
CA LEU A 524 -7.73 -8.94 49.23
C LEU A 524 -7.09 -7.61 49.63
N LYS A 525 -7.23 -6.56 48.81
CA LYS A 525 -6.85 -5.19 49.24
C LYS A 525 -8.12 -4.38 49.52
N VAL A 526 -8.27 -3.93 50.76
CA VAL A 526 -9.47 -3.25 51.24
C VAL A 526 -9.22 -1.75 51.50
N GLY A 527 -10.21 -0.93 51.18
CA GLY A 527 -10.18 0.52 51.38
C GLY A 527 -11.12 1.00 52.49
N GLU A 528 -11.21 2.31 52.69
CA GLU A 528 -12.13 2.92 53.67
C GLU A 528 -13.61 2.61 53.38
N ALA A 529 -13.94 2.40 52.10
CA ALA A 529 -15.30 2.08 51.65
C ALA A 529 -15.63 0.58 51.64
N SER A 530 -14.66 -0.28 51.97
CA SER A 530 -14.85 -1.73 52.05
C SER A 530 -15.74 -2.11 53.25
N TRP A 531 -16.74 -2.95 53.03
CA TRP A 531 -17.57 -3.53 54.09
C TRP A 531 -16.78 -4.57 54.91
N TYR A 532 -16.03 -5.40 54.21
CA TYR A 532 -15.21 -6.54 54.68
C TYR A 532 -14.47 -7.12 53.46
N GLY A 533 -13.70 -8.20 53.62
CA GLY A 533 -12.99 -8.86 52.52
C GLY A 533 -13.92 -9.62 51.55
N ILE A 534 -14.75 -10.52 52.07
CA ILE A 534 -15.68 -11.36 51.29
C ILE A 534 -17.09 -11.29 51.90
N ASN A 535 -18.10 -10.98 51.07
CA ASN A 535 -19.51 -11.11 51.45
C ASN A 535 -20.03 -12.51 51.12
N ALA A 536 -20.55 -13.26 52.09
CA ALA A 536 -21.38 -14.42 51.83
C ALA A 536 -22.83 -14.08 52.20
N ASP A 537 -23.68 -13.83 51.19
CA ASP A 537 -25.04 -13.32 51.37
C ASP A 537 -26.11 -14.29 50.85
N PRO A 538 -26.90 -14.92 51.73
CA PRO A 538 -27.89 -15.91 51.34
C PRO A 538 -29.27 -15.31 50.99
N ARG A 539 -29.39 -13.98 50.85
CA ARG A 539 -30.69 -13.31 50.66
C ARG A 539 -31.45 -13.83 49.44
N GLN A 540 -30.76 -14.05 48.32
CA GLN A 540 -31.37 -14.42 47.04
C GLN A 540 -31.26 -15.93 46.73
N GLY A 541 -30.43 -16.66 47.46
CA GLY A 541 -30.14 -18.09 47.26
C GLY A 541 -29.15 -18.56 48.32
N SER A 542 -28.79 -19.83 48.37
CA SER A 542 -27.73 -20.26 49.32
C SER A 542 -26.37 -19.67 48.89
N ALA A 543 -25.49 -19.37 49.85
CA ALA A 543 -24.14 -18.91 49.56
C ALA A 543 -23.13 -19.94 50.09
N SER A 544 -22.25 -20.44 49.23
CA SER A 544 -21.24 -21.43 49.59
C SER A 544 -19.85 -20.97 49.20
N LEU A 545 -18.89 -21.05 50.14
CA LEU A 545 -17.50 -20.71 49.92
C LEU A 545 -16.60 -21.85 50.43
N ALA A 546 -15.84 -22.46 49.53
CA ALA A 546 -14.87 -23.48 49.85
C ALA A 546 -13.44 -23.00 49.59
N PHE A 547 -12.50 -23.45 50.40
CA PHE A 547 -11.07 -23.23 50.20
C PHE A 547 -10.40 -24.57 49.92
N ALA A 548 -9.74 -24.69 48.78
CA ALA A 548 -9.02 -25.89 48.38
C ALA A 548 -7.76 -26.12 49.22
N GLU A 549 -7.21 -27.34 49.18
CA GLU A 549 -5.92 -27.63 49.83
C GLU A 549 -4.81 -26.75 49.25
N GLY A 550 -4.06 -26.08 50.11
CA GLY A 550 -3.01 -25.15 49.71
C GLY A 550 -3.49 -23.74 49.35
N ALA A 551 -4.79 -23.45 49.44
CA ALA A 551 -5.29 -22.09 49.33
C ALA A 551 -4.69 -21.20 50.42
N CYS A 552 -4.48 -19.92 50.14
CA CYS A 552 -4.04 -18.95 51.13
C CYS A 552 -4.71 -17.59 50.89
N VAL A 553 -5.29 -17.02 51.95
CA VAL A 553 -5.92 -15.70 51.90
C VAL A 553 -5.02 -14.69 52.57
N SER A 554 -4.85 -13.53 51.96
CA SER A 554 -4.27 -12.36 52.60
C SER A 554 -5.23 -11.18 52.52
N MET A 555 -5.15 -10.26 53.48
CA MET A 555 -5.95 -9.03 53.45
C MET A 555 -5.10 -7.86 53.92
N THR A 556 -4.99 -6.83 53.08
CA THR A 556 -4.17 -5.64 53.31
C THR A 556 -4.96 -4.37 53.02
N GLY A 557 -4.50 -3.22 53.51
CA GLY A 557 -5.18 -1.94 53.33
C GLY A 557 -5.34 -1.14 54.62
N GLN A 558 -5.70 0.15 54.51
CA GLN A 558 -5.71 1.08 55.65
C GLN A 558 -6.68 0.66 56.77
N THR A 559 -7.77 -0.02 56.41
CA THR A 559 -8.83 -0.47 57.33
C THR A 559 -8.79 -1.96 57.63
N ALA A 560 -7.86 -2.71 57.02
CA ALA A 560 -7.85 -4.18 57.06
C ALA A 560 -7.87 -4.77 58.48
N GLY A 561 -7.15 -4.17 59.43
CA GLY A 561 -7.09 -4.66 60.82
C GLY A 561 -8.39 -4.52 61.62
N GLY A 562 -9.42 -3.87 61.08
CA GLY A 562 -10.73 -3.68 61.73
C GLY A 562 -11.90 -4.35 61.01
N LEU A 563 -11.66 -5.06 59.90
CA LEU A 563 -12.69 -5.67 59.07
C LEU A 563 -12.66 -7.20 59.20
N ASP A 564 -13.83 -7.83 59.04
CA ASP A 564 -13.92 -9.28 58.87
C ASP A 564 -13.30 -9.67 57.52
N VAL A 565 -12.55 -10.78 57.48
CA VAL A 565 -12.05 -11.32 56.20
C VAL A 565 -13.20 -11.93 55.42
N ILE A 566 -14.08 -12.68 56.09
CA ILE A 566 -15.34 -13.18 55.52
C ILE A 566 -16.47 -12.76 56.46
N ARG A 567 -17.52 -12.16 55.89
CA ARG A 567 -18.76 -11.85 56.60
C ARG A 567 -19.88 -12.79 56.14
N LEU A 568 -20.60 -13.37 57.10
CA LEU A 568 -21.79 -14.19 56.87
C LEU A 568 -23.05 -13.37 57.17
N ASP A 569 -23.79 -13.02 56.12
CA ASP A 569 -25.01 -12.22 56.23
C ASP A 569 -26.27 -13.10 56.28
N GLY A 570 -27.41 -12.51 56.65
CA GLY A 570 -28.71 -13.18 56.56
C GLY A 570 -28.87 -14.44 57.42
N ASP A 571 -29.52 -15.44 56.82
CA ASP A 571 -29.84 -16.74 57.40
C ASP A 571 -28.64 -17.71 57.30
N LEU A 572 -28.00 -17.98 58.43
CA LEU A 572 -26.75 -18.74 58.49
C LEU A 572 -26.92 -20.21 58.11
N ASP A 573 -28.14 -20.77 58.18
CA ASP A 573 -28.40 -22.15 57.74
C ASP A 573 -28.28 -22.30 56.21
N ARG A 574 -28.24 -21.18 55.49
CA ARG A 574 -28.08 -21.09 54.03
C ARG A 574 -26.70 -20.59 53.62
N VAL A 575 -25.77 -20.45 54.56
CA VAL A 575 -24.38 -20.06 54.29
C VAL A 575 -23.43 -21.17 54.71
N THR A 576 -22.65 -21.68 53.76
CA THR A 576 -21.62 -22.70 54.04
C THR A 576 -20.24 -22.12 53.79
N VAL A 577 -19.34 -22.28 54.76
CA VAL A 577 -17.90 -22.00 54.58
C VAL A 577 -17.12 -23.25 54.98
N SER A 578 -16.25 -23.73 54.10
CA SER A 578 -15.47 -24.95 54.31
C SER A 578 -14.01 -24.77 53.92
N GLY A 579 -13.08 -25.42 54.64
CA GLY A 579 -11.65 -25.33 54.37
C GLY A 579 -10.97 -24.03 54.80
N ALA A 580 -11.68 -23.11 55.46
CA ALA A 580 -11.16 -21.79 55.84
C ALA A 580 -9.86 -21.88 56.68
N GLU A 581 -9.74 -22.89 57.53
CA GLU A 581 -8.54 -23.13 58.34
C GLU A 581 -7.31 -23.47 57.50
N ALA A 582 -7.49 -24.19 56.38
CA ALA A 582 -6.42 -24.48 55.44
C ALA A 582 -5.92 -23.21 54.74
N ALA A 583 -6.80 -22.21 54.59
CA ALA A 583 -6.49 -20.90 54.04
C ALA A 583 -5.94 -19.86 55.04
N GLY A 584 -5.67 -20.27 56.29
CA GLY A 584 -5.15 -19.40 57.35
C GLY A 584 -6.21 -18.59 58.10
N LEU A 585 -7.48 -18.92 57.92
CA LEU A 585 -8.61 -18.23 58.55
C LEU A 585 -9.18 -19.05 59.71
N VAL A 586 -9.74 -18.36 60.69
CA VAL A 586 -10.48 -18.97 61.80
C VAL A 586 -11.79 -18.23 62.01
N ARG A 587 -12.77 -18.92 62.56
CA ARG A 587 -14.02 -18.28 62.97
C ARG A 587 -13.76 -17.29 64.10
N THR A 588 -14.00 -16.00 63.87
CA THR A 588 -13.77 -14.90 64.83
C THR A 588 -15.05 -14.45 65.52
N GLY A 589 -16.21 -14.87 65.03
CA GLY A 589 -17.52 -14.69 65.67
C GLY A 589 -18.60 -15.57 65.06
N ASP A 590 -19.83 -15.44 65.56
CA ASP A 590 -20.98 -16.23 65.05
C ASP A 590 -21.25 -15.98 63.56
N ARG A 591 -20.84 -14.80 63.05
CA ARG A 591 -21.07 -14.32 61.68
C ARG A 591 -19.81 -13.92 60.92
N SER A 592 -18.61 -14.31 61.38
CA SER A 592 -17.39 -13.88 60.72
C SER A 592 -16.19 -14.81 60.84
N TYR A 593 -15.32 -14.71 59.84
CA TYR A 593 -13.98 -15.28 59.84
C TYR A 593 -12.94 -14.16 59.74
N GLY A 594 -11.79 -14.38 60.37
CA GLY A 594 -10.61 -13.53 60.29
C GLY A 594 -9.34 -14.35 60.35
N PHE A 595 -8.18 -13.70 60.31
CA PHE A 595 -6.90 -14.42 60.44
C PHE A 595 -6.76 -15.06 61.82
N ALA A 596 -6.15 -16.25 61.85
CA ALA A 596 -5.75 -16.86 63.11
C ALA A 596 -4.88 -15.88 63.91
N PRO A 597 -5.10 -15.70 65.23
CA PRO A 597 -4.23 -14.87 66.05
C PRO A 597 -2.80 -15.43 65.96
N GLU A 598 -1.84 -14.56 65.64
CA GLU A 598 -0.44 -14.93 65.57
C GLU A 598 -0.02 -15.57 66.91
N PRO A 599 0.60 -16.77 66.92
CA PRO A 599 0.98 -17.41 68.17
C PRO A 599 1.90 -16.47 68.95
N THR A 600 1.50 -16.12 70.17
CA THR A 600 2.28 -15.22 71.02
C THR A 600 3.69 -15.81 71.17
N PRO A 601 4.77 -15.08 70.82
CA PRO A 601 6.12 -15.64 70.91
C PRO A 601 6.40 -16.02 72.35
N VAL A 602 6.60 -17.32 72.60
CA VAL A 602 7.02 -17.82 73.91
C VAL A 602 8.42 -17.24 74.18
N PRO A 603 8.70 -16.62 75.35
CA PRO A 603 10.02 -16.10 75.64
C PRO A 603 11.04 -17.25 75.62
N SER A 604 11.94 -17.18 74.66
CA SER A 604 13.03 -18.14 74.47
C SER A 604 13.97 -18.12 75.67
N SER A 605 14.17 -19.28 76.31
CA SER A 605 15.23 -19.47 77.30
C SER A 605 16.59 -19.46 76.59
N THR A 606 17.37 -18.40 76.84
CA THR A 606 18.84 -18.32 76.89
C THR A 606 19.66 -18.99 75.76
N PRO A 607 20.58 -18.27 75.08
CA PRO A 607 21.28 -18.79 73.92
C PRO A 607 22.19 -19.98 74.26
N SER A 608 21.96 -21.11 73.62
CA SER A 608 22.91 -22.21 73.51
C SER A 608 23.87 -21.91 72.35
N PRO A 609 25.20 -22.12 72.50
CA PRO A 609 26.16 -21.76 71.47
C PRO A 609 25.89 -22.47 70.14
N THR A 610 25.88 -21.67 69.08
CA THR A 610 25.76 -22.06 67.68
C THR A 610 26.80 -23.12 67.31
N PRO A 611 26.44 -24.34 66.88
CA PRO A 611 27.37 -25.17 66.13
C PRO A 611 27.64 -24.47 64.79
N SER A 612 28.93 -24.22 64.55
CA SER A 612 29.47 -23.67 63.31
C SER A 612 28.93 -24.41 62.09
N LEU A 613 28.42 -23.65 61.12
CA LEU A 613 27.99 -24.15 59.81
C LEU A 613 29.18 -24.80 59.10
N THR A 614 29.06 -26.10 58.85
CA THR A 614 29.85 -26.78 57.82
C THR A 614 29.50 -26.13 56.46
N PRO A 615 30.47 -25.71 55.64
CA PRO A 615 30.18 -25.11 54.35
C PRO A 615 29.38 -26.07 53.46
N SER A 616 28.31 -25.54 52.88
CA SER A 616 27.49 -26.18 51.86
C SER A 616 28.37 -26.56 50.65
N PRO A 617 28.19 -27.74 50.02
CA PRO A 617 28.89 -28.08 48.80
C PRO A 617 28.60 -27.03 47.72
N THR A 618 29.68 -26.53 47.13
CA THR A 618 29.67 -25.62 45.98
C THR A 618 28.81 -26.22 44.86
N PRO A 619 27.91 -25.45 44.21
CA PRO A 619 27.18 -25.94 43.05
C PRO A 619 28.18 -26.39 41.97
N SER A 620 27.98 -27.61 41.47
CA SER A 620 28.70 -28.15 40.32
C SER A 620 28.42 -27.28 39.10
N PRO A 621 29.42 -26.98 38.25
CA PRO A 621 29.21 -26.19 37.04
C PRO A 621 28.19 -26.85 36.12
N THR A 622 27.25 -26.05 35.64
CA THR A 622 26.30 -26.34 34.58
C THR A 622 27.04 -26.88 33.35
N PRO A 623 26.60 -27.98 32.70
CA PRO A 623 27.18 -28.42 31.45
C PRO A 623 27.04 -27.33 30.38
N SER A 624 28.15 -27.08 29.69
CA SER A 624 28.29 -26.15 28.56
C SER A 624 27.34 -26.56 27.41
N PRO A 625 26.75 -25.59 26.68
CA PRO A 625 25.89 -25.88 25.54
C PRO A 625 26.66 -26.68 24.47
N THR A 626 26.07 -27.81 24.08
CA THR A 626 26.49 -28.62 22.95
C THR A 626 26.48 -27.76 21.67
N PRO A 627 27.57 -27.73 20.87
CA PRO A 627 27.56 -27.03 19.60
C PRO A 627 26.55 -27.67 18.64
N PHE A 628 25.74 -26.81 18.02
CA PHE A 628 24.78 -27.17 16.97
C PHE A 628 25.56 -27.63 15.71
N PRO A 629 25.06 -28.64 14.96
CA PRO A 629 25.80 -29.33 13.92
C PRO A 629 26.26 -28.44 12.75
N THR A 630 27.44 -28.78 12.24
CA THR A 630 28.07 -28.26 11.02
C THR A 630 27.19 -28.52 9.79
N ALA A 631 27.17 -27.56 8.87
CA ALA A 631 26.49 -27.63 7.58
C ALA A 631 26.79 -28.93 6.81
N VAL A 632 25.72 -29.56 6.32
CA VAL A 632 25.75 -30.66 5.36
C VAL A 632 26.18 -30.11 3.99
N PRO A 633 27.07 -30.78 3.22
CA PRO A 633 27.41 -30.37 1.87
C PRO A 633 26.17 -30.41 0.96
N GLY A 634 26.01 -29.36 0.14
CA GLY A 634 24.86 -29.17 -0.73
C GLY A 634 24.67 -30.29 -1.76
N PRO A 635 23.42 -30.56 -2.18
CA PRO A 635 23.15 -31.38 -3.34
C PRO A 635 23.63 -30.68 -4.62
N GLU A 636 24.28 -31.47 -5.47
CA GLU A 636 24.72 -31.18 -6.83
C GLU A 636 23.64 -30.58 -7.73
N ASP A 637 24.09 -29.72 -8.64
CA ASP A 637 23.33 -29.11 -9.74
C ASP A 637 22.44 -30.13 -10.47
N THR A 638 21.12 -29.90 -10.43
CA THR A 638 20.13 -30.57 -11.27
C THR A 638 19.55 -29.52 -12.24
N PRO A 639 19.39 -29.83 -13.54
CA PRO A 639 19.45 -28.85 -14.62
C PRO A 639 18.24 -27.91 -14.71
N ALA A 640 18.50 -26.75 -15.30
CA ALA A 640 17.55 -25.68 -15.58
C ALA A 640 16.25 -26.17 -16.24
N PRO A 641 15.07 -25.64 -15.84
CA PRO A 641 13.83 -25.89 -16.55
C PRO A 641 13.90 -25.33 -17.97
N THR A 642 13.54 -26.18 -18.92
CA THR A 642 13.45 -25.87 -20.35
C THR A 642 12.46 -24.74 -20.59
N VAL A 643 12.88 -23.73 -21.36
CA VAL A 643 12.07 -22.59 -21.79
C VAL A 643 10.82 -23.09 -22.53
N SER A 644 9.64 -22.82 -21.98
CA SER A 644 8.36 -23.04 -22.66
C SER A 644 8.14 -21.93 -23.71
N PRO A 645 7.63 -22.24 -24.93
CA PRO A 645 7.55 -21.26 -26.01
C PRO A 645 6.57 -20.11 -25.70
N ARG A 646 7.08 -18.91 -25.94
CA ARG A 646 6.39 -17.60 -26.01
C ARG A 646 5.00 -17.70 -26.68
N PRO A 647 3.92 -17.26 -26.01
CA PRO A 647 2.63 -17.07 -26.67
C PRO A 647 2.75 -16.02 -27.77
N THR A 648 2.29 -16.40 -28.96
CA THR A 648 2.20 -15.59 -30.16
C THR A 648 1.31 -14.36 -29.93
N ALA A 649 1.75 -13.20 -30.43
CA ALA A 649 1.06 -11.91 -30.31
C ALA A 649 -0.42 -12.00 -30.75
N ALA A 650 -1.32 -11.60 -29.84
CA ALA A 650 -2.71 -11.34 -30.17
C ALA A 650 -2.81 -10.10 -31.09
N VAL A 651 -3.64 -10.23 -32.11
CA VAL A 651 -3.97 -9.20 -33.11
C VAL A 651 -4.73 -8.06 -32.43
N PRO A 652 -4.45 -6.77 -32.72
CA PRO A 652 -5.13 -5.66 -32.07
C PRO A 652 -6.60 -5.59 -32.48
N THR A 653 -7.50 -5.64 -31.51
CA THR A 653 -8.92 -5.31 -31.66
C THR A 653 -9.11 -3.80 -31.80
N PRO A 654 -10.02 -3.31 -32.67
CA PRO A 654 -10.16 -1.90 -32.99
C PRO A 654 -10.78 -1.08 -31.84
N ARG A 655 -10.30 0.17 -31.74
CA ARG A 655 -10.70 1.22 -30.79
C ARG A 655 -12.22 1.49 -30.82
N PRO A 656 -12.91 1.64 -29.66
CA PRO A 656 -14.28 2.12 -29.62
C PRO A 656 -14.35 3.60 -30.05
N SER A 657 -15.28 3.89 -30.96
CA SER A 657 -15.65 5.24 -31.38
C SER A 657 -16.41 5.95 -30.25
N THR A 658 -16.07 7.21 -29.99
CA THR A 658 -16.74 8.08 -29.02
C THR A 658 -18.21 8.30 -29.38
N ALA A 659 -19.12 7.69 -28.62
CA ALA A 659 -20.55 8.04 -28.60
C ALA A 659 -20.83 9.00 -27.43
N PRO A 660 -21.75 9.97 -27.57
CA PRO A 660 -22.05 10.95 -26.53
C PRO A 660 -22.77 10.31 -25.33
N ALA A 661 -22.55 10.87 -24.14
CA ALA A 661 -23.10 10.40 -22.88
C ALA A 661 -24.65 10.36 -22.88
N PRO A 662 -25.28 9.24 -22.48
CA PRO A 662 -26.73 9.16 -22.32
C PRO A 662 -27.17 9.63 -20.92
N THR A 663 -28.25 10.40 -20.88
CA THR A 663 -28.97 10.89 -19.70
C THR A 663 -30.09 9.90 -19.27
N GLY A 664 -29.82 8.59 -19.22
CA GLY A 664 -30.86 7.55 -19.08
C GLY A 664 -31.21 7.19 -17.62
N GLU A 665 -32.51 6.94 -17.37
CA GLU A 665 -32.96 6.15 -16.21
C GLU A 665 -32.25 4.78 -16.26
N GLY A 666 -31.82 4.21 -15.12
CA GLY A 666 -31.08 2.92 -15.09
C GLY A 666 -31.81 1.72 -15.71
N PRO A 667 -31.28 0.48 -15.56
CA PRO A 667 -31.88 -0.72 -16.17
C PRO A 667 -33.36 -0.88 -15.79
N VAL A 668 -34.13 -1.56 -16.64
CA VAL A 668 -35.54 -1.86 -16.33
C VAL A 668 -35.56 -2.92 -15.22
N THR A 669 -36.01 -2.54 -14.03
CA THR A 669 -36.09 -3.44 -12.87
C THR A 669 -37.47 -4.09 -12.75
N ALA A 670 -37.50 -5.40 -12.54
CA ALA A 670 -38.68 -6.15 -12.15
C ALA A 670 -38.41 -6.90 -10.83
N SER A 671 -39.18 -6.57 -9.80
CA SER A 671 -39.10 -7.26 -8.51
C SER A 671 -39.85 -8.59 -8.56
N VAL A 672 -39.24 -9.64 -8.02
CA VAL A 672 -39.83 -10.99 -7.94
C VAL A 672 -39.74 -11.49 -6.50
N GLU A 673 -40.87 -11.95 -5.97
CA GLU A 673 -40.96 -12.53 -4.63
C GLU A 673 -40.25 -13.88 -4.58
N THR A 674 -39.68 -14.21 -3.42
CA THR A 674 -38.98 -15.48 -3.19
C THR A 674 -39.63 -16.27 -2.05
N SER A 675 -39.39 -17.59 -2.03
CA SER A 675 -39.70 -18.46 -0.89
C SER A 675 -38.44 -19.14 -0.39
N LEU A 676 -38.26 -19.20 0.93
CA LEU A 676 -37.10 -19.86 1.55
C LEU A 676 -37.34 -21.37 1.71
N GLU A 677 -36.54 -22.19 1.04
CA GLU A 677 -36.56 -23.66 1.11
C GLU A 677 -35.16 -24.16 1.51
N ASP A 678 -35.04 -24.78 2.69
CA ASP A 678 -33.77 -25.33 3.21
C ASP A 678 -32.57 -24.38 3.10
N GLY A 679 -32.78 -23.08 3.40
CA GLY A 679 -31.74 -22.04 3.34
C GLY A 679 -31.47 -21.47 1.94
N THR A 680 -32.22 -21.90 0.92
CA THR A 680 -32.19 -21.41 -0.46
C THR A 680 -33.41 -20.55 -0.76
N ALA A 681 -33.21 -19.33 -1.28
CA ALA A 681 -34.28 -18.51 -1.80
C ALA A 681 -34.66 -18.99 -3.21
N VAL A 682 -35.89 -19.49 -3.35
CA VAL A 682 -36.43 -20.02 -4.60
C VAL A 682 -37.39 -18.99 -5.22
N ALA A 683 -37.19 -18.67 -6.49
CA ALA A 683 -38.02 -17.74 -7.25
C ALA A 683 -38.48 -18.36 -8.58
N GLU A 684 -39.80 -18.36 -8.83
CA GLU A 684 -40.37 -18.73 -10.13
C GLU A 684 -40.80 -17.46 -10.88
N VAL A 685 -40.06 -17.10 -11.93
CA VAL A 685 -40.31 -15.85 -12.66
C VAL A 685 -41.46 -16.02 -13.63
N ASN A 686 -42.54 -15.27 -13.39
CA ASN A 686 -43.69 -15.29 -14.27
C ASN A 686 -43.34 -14.79 -15.68
N HIS A 687 -43.67 -15.58 -16.71
CA HIS A 687 -43.42 -15.25 -18.12
C HIS A 687 -43.94 -13.87 -18.53
N LYS A 688 -45.10 -13.43 -18.02
CA LYS A 688 -45.65 -12.10 -18.33
C LYS A 688 -44.78 -11.00 -17.73
N THR A 689 -44.33 -11.15 -16.48
CA THR A 689 -43.51 -10.16 -15.78
C THR A 689 -42.20 -9.93 -16.52
N LEU A 690 -41.46 -11.00 -16.82
CA LEU A 690 -40.18 -10.88 -17.54
C LEU A 690 -40.39 -10.37 -18.98
N ALA A 691 -41.41 -10.85 -19.69
CA ALA A 691 -41.69 -10.38 -21.05
C ALA A 691 -42.09 -8.90 -21.10
N ASP A 692 -42.79 -8.38 -20.10
CA ASP A 692 -43.16 -6.96 -20.04
C ASP A 692 -41.92 -6.08 -19.71
N ALA A 693 -41.02 -6.53 -18.83
CA ALA A 693 -39.74 -5.87 -18.55
C ALA A 693 -38.82 -5.84 -19.79
N VAL A 694 -38.69 -6.97 -20.51
CA VAL A 694 -37.92 -7.06 -21.76
C VAL A 694 -38.48 -6.14 -22.84
N LYS A 695 -39.80 -6.08 -23.03
CA LYS A 695 -40.41 -5.15 -23.99
C LYS A 695 -40.09 -3.69 -23.65
N GLN A 696 -40.11 -3.34 -22.37
CA GLN A 696 -39.77 -1.99 -21.92
C GLN A 696 -38.28 -1.68 -22.18
N ALA A 697 -37.38 -2.62 -21.90
CA ALA A 697 -35.95 -2.46 -22.18
C ALA A 697 -35.67 -2.30 -23.69
N ILE A 698 -36.34 -3.09 -24.55
CA ILE A 698 -36.25 -2.94 -26.00
C ILE A 698 -36.79 -1.59 -26.46
N SER A 699 -37.90 -1.11 -25.87
CA SER A 699 -38.45 0.22 -26.18
C SER A 699 -37.47 1.34 -25.82
N ARG A 700 -36.81 1.25 -24.66
CA ARG A 700 -35.77 2.21 -24.23
C ARG A 700 -34.54 2.14 -25.14
N ALA A 701 -34.16 0.96 -25.60
CA ALA A 701 -33.08 0.80 -26.57
C ALA A 701 -33.37 1.50 -27.91
N ALA A 702 -34.62 1.49 -28.37
CA ALA A 702 -35.04 2.26 -29.54
C ALA A 702 -34.94 3.79 -29.36
N GLU A 703 -34.84 4.26 -28.10
CA GLU A 703 -34.64 5.66 -27.73
C GLU A 703 -33.16 6.02 -27.48
N GLY A 704 -32.24 5.06 -27.67
CA GLY A 704 -30.79 5.26 -27.56
C GLY A 704 -30.19 4.83 -26.21
N GLU A 705 -30.95 4.17 -25.34
CA GLU A 705 -30.45 3.58 -24.10
C GLU A 705 -29.92 2.14 -24.32
N SER A 706 -29.29 1.54 -23.32
CA SER A 706 -28.85 0.14 -23.38
C SER A 706 -30.03 -0.80 -23.08
N PRO A 707 -30.21 -1.91 -23.83
CA PRO A 707 -31.25 -2.90 -23.56
C PRO A 707 -30.91 -3.74 -22.32
N ALA A 708 -31.14 -3.19 -21.12
CA ALA A 708 -30.77 -3.79 -19.85
C ALA A 708 -31.99 -4.10 -18.98
N VAL A 709 -32.06 -5.33 -18.47
CA VAL A 709 -33.11 -5.80 -17.54
C VAL A 709 -32.46 -6.30 -16.25
N THR A 710 -33.03 -5.93 -15.10
CA THR A 710 -32.65 -6.44 -13.78
C THR A 710 -33.85 -7.12 -13.13
N LEU A 711 -33.69 -8.36 -12.72
CA LEU A 711 -34.57 -9.00 -11.74
C LEU A 711 -34.04 -8.72 -10.34
N ASP A 712 -34.86 -8.10 -9.52
CA ASP A 712 -34.53 -7.77 -8.13
C ASP A 712 -35.26 -8.74 -7.21
N LEU A 713 -34.49 -9.51 -6.45
CA LEU A 713 -34.97 -10.57 -5.57
C LEU A 713 -34.66 -10.20 -4.13
N ASP A 714 -35.68 -10.18 -3.28
CA ASP A 714 -35.46 -10.12 -1.85
C ASP A 714 -35.19 -11.54 -1.32
N THR A 715 -33.98 -11.75 -0.83
CA THR A 715 -33.41 -13.03 -0.38
C THR A 715 -32.80 -12.89 1.02
N ALA A 716 -33.34 -11.98 1.84
CA ALA A 716 -32.93 -11.86 3.23
C ALA A 716 -32.92 -13.24 3.91
N ASP A 717 -31.88 -13.48 4.73
CA ASP A 717 -31.66 -14.72 5.47
C ASP A 717 -31.34 -15.99 4.63
N ALA A 718 -31.23 -15.88 3.29
CA ALA A 718 -30.85 -17.00 2.43
C ALA A 718 -29.33 -17.11 2.26
N SER A 719 -28.84 -18.35 2.15
CA SER A 719 -27.42 -18.66 1.86
C SER A 719 -27.19 -19.04 0.40
N ALA A 720 -28.26 -19.38 -0.33
CA ALA A 720 -28.24 -19.73 -1.74
C ALA A 720 -29.45 -19.10 -2.46
N VAL A 721 -29.38 -18.95 -3.77
CA VAL A 721 -30.49 -18.46 -4.59
C VAL A 721 -30.71 -19.36 -5.80
N GLN A 722 -31.98 -19.70 -6.07
CA GLN A 722 -32.42 -20.46 -7.23
C GLN A 722 -33.54 -19.73 -7.96
N VAL A 723 -33.37 -19.49 -9.26
CA VAL A 723 -34.30 -18.67 -10.07
C VAL A 723 -34.66 -19.41 -11.34
N SER A 724 -35.95 -19.74 -11.49
CA SER A 724 -36.49 -20.28 -12.74
C SER A 724 -36.88 -19.16 -13.70
N LEU A 725 -36.24 -19.13 -14.87
CA LEU A 725 -36.36 -18.11 -15.89
C LEU A 725 -37.04 -18.66 -17.15
N PRO A 726 -38.08 -18.01 -17.69
CA PRO A 726 -38.68 -18.40 -18.96
C PRO A 726 -37.77 -18.03 -20.15
N ALA A 727 -37.22 -19.04 -20.82
CA ALA A 727 -36.24 -18.86 -21.89
C ALA A 727 -36.78 -18.01 -23.06
N GLY A 728 -38.06 -18.16 -23.39
CA GLY A 728 -38.72 -17.41 -24.45
C GLY A 728 -38.74 -15.89 -24.24
N ALA A 729 -38.72 -15.42 -22.99
CA ALA A 729 -38.64 -13.98 -22.71
C ALA A 729 -37.20 -13.44 -22.86
N LEU A 730 -36.19 -14.26 -22.55
CA LEU A 730 -34.78 -13.92 -22.73
C LEU A 730 -34.38 -13.85 -24.21
N ALA A 731 -34.99 -14.68 -25.06
CA ALA A 731 -34.73 -14.72 -26.49
C ALA A 731 -34.88 -13.35 -27.18
N ALA A 732 -35.95 -12.61 -26.84
CA ALA A 732 -36.18 -11.29 -27.41
C ALA A 732 -35.14 -10.24 -26.96
N LEU A 733 -34.59 -10.40 -25.76
CA LEU A 733 -33.53 -9.54 -25.24
C LEU A 733 -32.18 -9.85 -25.88
N ALA A 734 -31.89 -11.14 -26.10
CA ALA A 734 -30.65 -11.62 -26.72
C ALA A 734 -30.45 -11.12 -28.16
N GLU A 735 -31.54 -10.84 -28.89
CA GLU A 735 -31.49 -10.25 -30.24
C GLU A 735 -30.98 -8.80 -30.28
N GLN A 736 -30.90 -8.11 -29.13
CA GLN A 736 -30.47 -6.71 -29.08
C GLN A 736 -28.95 -6.58 -28.87
N GLU A 737 -28.31 -5.74 -29.68
CA GLU A 737 -26.89 -5.43 -29.53
C GLU A 737 -26.63 -4.69 -28.20
N GLY A 738 -25.63 -5.17 -27.43
CA GLY A 738 -25.29 -4.58 -26.13
C GLY A 738 -26.29 -4.89 -25.01
N ALA A 739 -27.14 -5.90 -25.19
CA ALA A 739 -28.08 -6.33 -24.15
C ALA A 739 -27.39 -6.85 -22.90
N SER A 740 -28.04 -6.66 -21.75
CA SER A 740 -27.64 -7.30 -20.49
C SER A 740 -28.85 -7.74 -19.68
N PHE A 741 -28.70 -8.88 -19.00
CA PHE A 741 -29.69 -9.40 -18.08
C PHE A 741 -29.05 -9.67 -16.73
N THR A 742 -29.60 -9.08 -15.69
CA THR A 742 -29.09 -9.21 -14.32
C THR A 742 -30.10 -9.90 -13.43
N VAL A 743 -29.65 -10.89 -12.67
CA VAL A 743 -30.34 -11.38 -11.47
C VAL A 743 -29.61 -10.79 -10.27
N ALA A 744 -30.28 -9.92 -9.51
CA ALA A 744 -29.74 -9.26 -8.32
C ALA A 744 -30.47 -9.76 -7.07
N SER A 745 -29.69 -10.13 -6.06
CA SER A 745 -30.15 -10.59 -4.75
C SER A 745 -29.11 -10.22 -3.69
N GLN A 746 -29.40 -10.46 -2.41
CA GLN A 746 -28.41 -10.33 -1.33
C GLN A 746 -27.37 -11.47 -1.34
N VAL A 747 -27.67 -12.63 -1.96
CA VAL A 747 -26.73 -13.76 -2.10
C VAL A 747 -25.70 -13.51 -3.21
N ALA A 748 -26.15 -13.02 -4.36
CA ALA A 748 -25.31 -12.77 -5.53
C ALA A 748 -25.97 -11.80 -6.52
N ARG A 749 -25.14 -11.13 -7.31
CA ARG A 749 -25.56 -10.44 -8.55
C ARG A 749 -24.89 -11.11 -9.74
N VAL A 750 -25.69 -11.62 -10.67
CA VAL A 750 -25.22 -12.30 -11.88
C VAL A 750 -25.74 -11.55 -13.10
N THR A 751 -24.83 -10.99 -13.89
CA THR A 751 -25.13 -10.24 -15.12
C THR A 751 -24.59 -10.95 -16.34
N PHE A 752 -25.48 -11.36 -17.25
CA PHE A 752 -25.13 -11.94 -18.54
C PHE A 752 -25.07 -10.87 -19.61
N ASP A 753 -24.02 -10.89 -20.44
CA ASP A 753 -23.93 -10.07 -21.64
C ASP A 753 -24.77 -10.65 -22.80
N SER A 754 -24.90 -9.88 -23.89
CA SER A 754 -25.64 -10.30 -25.08
C SER A 754 -25.14 -11.60 -25.74
N GLY A 755 -23.84 -11.90 -25.63
CA GLY A 755 -23.26 -13.14 -26.15
C GLY A 755 -23.67 -14.35 -25.31
N ALA A 756 -23.60 -14.21 -23.99
CA ALA A 756 -24.00 -15.24 -23.04
C ALA A 756 -25.51 -15.49 -23.13
N LEU A 757 -26.31 -14.42 -23.23
CA LEU A 757 -27.76 -14.53 -23.47
C LEU A 757 -28.09 -15.31 -24.74
N SER A 758 -27.39 -15.02 -25.84
CA SER A 758 -27.58 -15.74 -27.11
C SER A 758 -27.27 -17.23 -26.95
N SER A 759 -26.13 -17.55 -26.32
CA SER A 759 -25.73 -18.94 -26.08
C SER A 759 -26.69 -19.70 -25.15
N ILE A 760 -27.17 -19.05 -24.09
CA ILE A 760 -28.16 -19.62 -23.16
C ILE A 760 -29.46 -19.93 -23.90
N VAL A 761 -29.97 -19.01 -24.72
CA VAL A 761 -31.22 -19.19 -25.46
C VAL A 761 -31.12 -20.31 -26.50
N GLU A 762 -29.97 -20.46 -27.16
CA GLU A 762 -29.74 -21.56 -28.11
C GLU A 762 -29.73 -22.95 -27.46
N GLN A 763 -29.26 -23.02 -26.21
CA GLN A 763 -29.17 -24.27 -25.44
C GLN A 763 -30.41 -24.57 -24.60
N ALA A 764 -31.24 -23.55 -24.32
CA ALA A 764 -32.39 -23.67 -23.45
C ALA A 764 -33.57 -24.44 -24.08
N ALA A 765 -34.24 -25.23 -23.24
CA ALA A 765 -35.60 -25.71 -23.45
C ALA A 765 -36.63 -24.61 -23.06
N GLU A 766 -37.73 -24.96 -22.39
CA GLU A 766 -38.77 -23.99 -22.04
C GLU A 766 -38.35 -23.04 -20.90
N GLN A 767 -37.63 -23.56 -19.90
CA GLN A 767 -37.14 -22.80 -18.74
C GLN A 767 -35.63 -23.03 -18.54
N VAL A 768 -34.98 -22.05 -17.93
CA VAL A 768 -33.61 -22.14 -17.45
C VAL A 768 -33.59 -21.80 -15.97
N VAL A 769 -32.98 -22.65 -15.16
CA VAL A 769 -32.87 -22.46 -13.71
C VAL A 769 -31.44 -22.04 -13.39
N LEU A 770 -31.27 -20.80 -12.92
CA LEU A 770 -30.01 -20.30 -12.35
C LEU A 770 -29.94 -20.71 -10.89
N THR A 771 -28.85 -21.34 -10.46
CA THR A 771 -28.56 -21.57 -9.04
C THR A 771 -27.20 -21.00 -8.69
N VAL A 772 -27.12 -20.26 -7.58
CA VAL A 772 -25.87 -19.81 -6.95
C VAL A 772 -25.89 -20.28 -5.51
N SER A 773 -24.94 -21.14 -5.14
CA SER A 773 -24.91 -21.79 -3.82
C SER A 773 -23.49 -21.99 -3.31
N PRO A 774 -23.24 -21.82 -2.00
CA PRO A 774 -21.99 -22.23 -1.38
C PRO A 774 -21.82 -23.76 -1.47
N VAL A 775 -20.58 -24.23 -1.57
CA VAL A 775 -20.24 -25.65 -1.68
C VAL A 775 -19.51 -26.09 -0.40
N PRO A 776 -20.11 -26.97 0.42
CA PRO A 776 -19.41 -27.60 1.53
C PRO A 776 -18.22 -28.44 1.05
N ALA A 777 -17.17 -28.54 1.87
CA ALA A 777 -15.98 -29.33 1.52
C ALA A 777 -16.27 -30.80 1.22
N ASP A 778 -17.26 -31.39 1.92
CA ASP A 778 -17.69 -32.79 1.72
C ASP A 778 -18.38 -33.03 0.36
N ASP A 779 -18.86 -31.97 -0.30
CA ASP A 779 -19.53 -32.03 -1.61
C ASP A 779 -18.54 -31.80 -2.78
N MET A 780 -17.26 -31.60 -2.48
CA MET A 780 -16.18 -31.44 -3.46
C MET A 780 -15.44 -32.76 -3.72
N THR A 781 -14.79 -32.87 -4.89
CA THR A 781 -13.81 -33.95 -5.08
C THR A 781 -12.60 -33.73 -4.15
N PRO A 782 -11.86 -34.78 -3.76
CA PRO A 782 -10.67 -34.60 -2.92
C PRO A 782 -9.65 -33.61 -3.51
N ALA A 783 -9.51 -33.58 -4.83
CA ALA A 783 -8.60 -32.65 -5.52
C ALA A 783 -9.10 -31.20 -5.48
N GLN A 784 -10.42 -30.98 -5.60
CA GLN A 784 -11.02 -29.66 -5.45
C GLN A 784 -10.91 -29.14 -4.02
N ALA A 785 -11.16 -29.98 -3.02
CA ALA A 785 -11.00 -29.61 -1.62
C ALA A 785 -9.54 -29.27 -1.28
N GLU A 786 -8.58 -30.04 -1.82
CA GLU A 786 -7.15 -29.74 -1.68
C GLU A 786 -6.76 -28.40 -2.33
N ALA A 787 -7.28 -28.12 -3.52
CA ALA A 787 -7.01 -26.87 -4.25
C ALA A 787 -7.67 -25.63 -3.62
N ALA A 788 -8.89 -25.79 -3.08
CA ALA A 788 -9.62 -24.71 -2.42
C ALA A 788 -9.06 -24.41 -1.02
N GLY A 789 -8.55 -25.41 -0.30
CA GLY A 789 -8.11 -25.24 1.07
C GLY A 789 -9.24 -24.74 1.98
N GLU A 790 -8.98 -23.66 2.72
CA GLU A 790 -9.96 -23.02 3.61
C GLU A 790 -10.79 -21.93 2.92
N PHE A 791 -10.56 -21.67 1.62
CA PHE A 791 -11.24 -20.60 0.90
C PHE A 791 -12.70 -20.96 0.59
N PRO A 792 -13.65 -20.02 0.71
CA PRO A 792 -15.05 -20.29 0.40
C PRO A 792 -15.22 -20.57 -1.09
N VAL A 793 -16.01 -21.62 -1.38
CA VAL A 793 -16.32 -22.06 -2.74
C VAL A 793 -17.80 -21.83 -3.03
N THR A 794 -18.09 -21.19 -4.16
CA THR A 794 -19.44 -20.98 -4.67
C THR A 794 -19.60 -21.71 -5.99
N GLU A 795 -20.69 -22.47 -6.12
CA GLU A 795 -21.10 -23.10 -7.37
C GLU A 795 -22.16 -22.26 -8.08
N LEU A 796 -21.93 -22.01 -9.37
CA LEU A 796 -22.92 -21.45 -10.27
C LEU A 796 -23.37 -22.54 -11.24
N THR A 797 -24.68 -22.69 -11.40
CA THR A 797 -25.25 -23.60 -12.41
C THR A 797 -26.37 -22.92 -13.19
N LEU A 798 -26.48 -23.29 -14.47
CA LEU A 798 -27.67 -23.06 -15.28
C LEU A 798 -28.17 -24.40 -15.78
N GLN A 799 -29.42 -24.74 -15.47
CA GLN A 799 -30.03 -26.00 -15.87
C GLN A 799 -31.23 -25.76 -16.78
N SER A 800 -31.35 -26.53 -17.86
CA SER A 800 -32.51 -26.51 -18.74
C SER A 800 -33.00 -27.93 -19.03
N GLY A 801 -34.16 -28.28 -18.48
CA GLY A 801 -34.62 -29.67 -18.45
C GLY A 801 -33.60 -30.56 -17.74
N ASP A 802 -33.20 -31.65 -18.40
CA ASP A 802 -32.20 -32.59 -17.87
C ASP A 802 -30.74 -32.20 -18.19
N GLY A 803 -30.51 -31.10 -18.91
CA GLY A 803 -29.18 -30.67 -19.37
C GLY A 803 -28.65 -29.43 -18.65
N ALA A 804 -27.33 -29.38 -18.43
CA ALA A 804 -26.64 -28.19 -17.92
C ALA A 804 -26.18 -27.27 -19.07
N ILE A 805 -26.31 -25.96 -18.89
CA ILE A 805 -25.76 -24.92 -19.75
C ILE A 805 -24.53 -24.36 -19.04
N SER A 806 -23.36 -24.95 -19.31
CA SER A 806 -22.12 -24.53 -18.66
C SER A 806 -21.31 -23.55 -19.49
N ASP A 807 -21.27 -23.64 -20.83
CA ASP A 807 -20.46 -22.78 -21.71
C ASP A 807 -21.31 -21.70 -22.40
N PHE A 808 -20.82 -20.45 -22.41
CA PHE A 808 -21.49 -19.29 -23.02
C PHE A 808 -21.02 -18.95 -24.43
N GLY A 809 -20.23 -19.82 -25.08
CA GLY A 809 -19.95 -19.73 -26.53
C GLY A 809 -19.20 -18.45 -26.94
N GLY A 810 -18.38 -17.91 -26.04
CA GLY A 810 -17.65 -16.65 -26.22
C GLY A 810 -18.33 -15.41 -25.62
N GLY A 811 -19.54 -15.56 -25.06
CA GLY A 811 -20.14 -14.58 -24.16
C GLY A 811 -19.61 -14.68 -22.74
N SER A 812 -19.99 -13.72 -21.89
CA SER A 812 -19.54 -13.65 -20.51
C SER A 812 -20.66 -13.33 -19.49
N ALA A 813 -20.46 -13.84 -18.28
CA ALA A 813 -21.20 -13.46 -17.09
C ALA A 813 -20.28 -12.72 -16.11
N SER A 814 -20.74 -11.59 -15.60
CA SER A 814 -20.14 -10.89 -14.46
C SER A 814 -20.88 -11.28 -13.19
N VAL A 815 -20.15 -11.77 -12.20
CA VAL A 815 -20.69 -12.31 -10.95
C VAL A 815 -20.13 -11.50 -9.80
N THR A 816 -21.01 -10.92 -8.98
CA THR A 816 -20.67 -10.26 -7.71
C THR A 816 -21.19 -11.08 -6.55
N LEU A 817 -20.32 -11.38 -5.59
CA LEU A 817 -20.62 -12.12 -4.37
C LEU A 817 -20.22 -11.28 -3.14
N PRO A 818 -21.02 -11.27 -2.05
CA PRO A 818 -20.55 -10.81 -0.76
C PRO A 818 -19.32 -11.61 -0.33
N TYR A 819 -18.30 -10.93 0.17
CA TYR A 819 -17.09 -11.55 0.67
C TYR A 819 -16.46 -10.63 1.72
N ASP A 820 -16.52 -11.06 2.98
CA ASP A 820 -15.85 -10.37 4.06
C ASP A 820 -14.35 -10.68 4.00
N LEU A 821 -13.57 -9.77 3.40
CA LEU A 821 -12.13 -9.91 3.40
C LEU A 821 -11.62 -9.86 4.84
N GLU A 822 -10.90 -10.92 5.25
CA GLU A 822 -10.29 -10.95 6.57
C GLU A 822 -9.50 -9.66 6.77
N LEU A 823 -9.89 -8.99 7.84
CA LEU A 823 -9.40 -7.69 8.20
C LEU A 823 -7.83 -7.80 8.19
N GLY A 824 -7.11 -6.83 7.60
CA GLY A 824 -5.63 -6.81 7.47
C GLY A 824 -5.07 -7.35 6.16
N LEU A 825 -5.89 -8.01 5.37
CA LEU A 825 -5.53 -8.48 4.05
C LEU A 825 -5.75 -7.38 3.00
N SER A 826 -4.83 -7.29 2.03
CA SER A 826 -4.93 -6.30 0.94
C SER A 826 -6.04 -6.67 -0.07
N PRO A 827 -6.96 -5.75 -0.39
CA PRO A 827 -7.97 -5.92 -1.46
C PRO A 827 -7.43 -6.40 -2.81
N GLU A 828 -6.23 -5.96 -3.18
CA GLU A 828 -5.59 -6.30 -4.47
C GLU A 828 -5.12 -7.75 -4.55
N CYS A 829 -5.10 -8.44 -3.41
CA CYS A 829 -4.70 -9.84 -3.31
C CYS A 829 -5.90 -10.81 -3.31
N VAL A 830 -7.13 -10.28 -3.36
CA VAL A 830 -8.32 -11.10 -3.53
C VAL A 830 -8.40 -11.55 -4.99
N VAL A 831 -8.45 -12.85 -5.21
CA VAL A 831 -8.53 -13.46 -6.53
C VAL A 831 -9.63 -14.53 -6.53
N VAL A 832 -10.40 -14.62 -7.62
CA VAL A 832 -11.35 -15.73 -7.81
C VAL A 832 -10.72 -16.75 -8.75
N TRP A 833 -10.76 -18.02 -8.36
CA TRP A 833 -10.28 -19.15 -9.17
C TRP A 833 -11.44 -20.05 -9.58
N TYR A 834 -11.55 -20.32 -10.88
CA TYR A 834 -12.31 -21.46 -11.39
C TYR A 834 -11.63 -22.77 -10.96
N LEU A 835 -12.42 -23.72 -10.45
CA LEU A 835 -11.99 -25.07 -10.07
C LEU A 835 -12.53 -26.14 -11.03
N ASP A 836 -11.65 -26.87 -11.71
CA ASP A 836 -12.04 -28.03 -12.52
C ASP A 836 -12.23 -29.31 -11.66
N GLU A 837 -12.72 -30.41 -12.25
CA GLU A 837 -12.97 -31.68 -11.54
C GLU A 837 -11.69 -32.34 -11.01
N GLU A 838 -10.54 -32.04 -11.62
CA GLU A 838 -9.22 -32.60 -11.31
C GLU A 838 -8.44 -31.74 -10.29
N GLY A 839 -9.03 -30.64 -9.80
CA GLY A 839 -8.39 -29.69 -8.86
C GLY A 839 -7.50 -28.64 -9.54
N GLY A 840 -7.55 -28.52 -10.86
CA GLY A 840 -6.92 -27.43 -11.59
C GLY A 840 -7.60 -26.10 -11.31
N VAL A 841 -6.79 -25.07 -11.05
CA VAL A 841 -7.24 -23.70 -10.81
C VAL A 841 -6.96 -22.81 -12.01
N THR A 842 -7.92 -21.98 -12.41
CA THR A 842 -7.73 -20.92 -13.42
C THR A 842 -8.18 -19.58 -12.86
N PRO A 843 -7.35 -18.53 -12.87
CA PRO A 843 -7.74 -17.23 -12.35
C PRO A 843 -8.78 -16.54 -13.25
N CYS A 844 -9.79 -15.97 -12.62
CA CYS A 844 -10.78 -15.09 -13.23
C CYS A 844 -10.32 -13.62 -13.15
N ASP A 845 -10.76 -12.80 -14.10
CA ASP A 845 -10.63 -11.34 -13.97
C ASP A 845 -11.45 -10.90 -12.76
N THR A 846 -10.77 -10.44 -11.71
CA THR A 846 -11.32 -10.28 -10.35
C THR A 846 -11.11 -8.85 -9.86
N ARG A 847 -12.11 -8.31 -9.16
CA ARG A 847 -12.04 -7.04 -8.46
C ARG A 847 -12.74 -7.13 -7.11
N TYR A 848 -12.07 -6.73 -6.05
CA TYR A 848 -12.69 -6.56 -4.73
C TYR A 848 -13.11 -5.11 -4.50
N ASN A 849 -14.28 -4.89 -3.91
CA ASN A 849 -14.76 -3.60 -3.47
C ASN A 849 -14.77 -3.52 -1.94
N PRO A 850 -13.79 -2.87 -1.30
CA PRO A 850 -13.69 -2.78 0.15
C PRO A 850 -14.72 -1.84 0.81
N VAL A 851 -15.56 -1.16 0.01
CA VAL A 851 -16.65 -0.33 0.54
C VAL A 851 -17.93 -1.12 0.72
N THR A 852 -18.17 -2.10 -0.16
CA THR A 852 -19.38 -2.93 -0.15
C THR A 852 -19.13 -4.35 0.31
N ASP A 853 -17.87 -4.72 0.59
CA ASP A 853 -17.42 -6.07 0.90
C ASP A 853 -17.91 -7.10 -0.13
N GLU A 854 -17.69 -6.75 -1.39
CA GLU A 854 -18.12 -7.55 -2.54
C GLU A 854 -16.92 -7.88 -3.43
N VAL A 855 -16.79 -9.15 -3.83
CA VAL A 855 -15.89 -9.58 -4.91
C VAL A 855 -16.68 -9.69 -6.21
N THR A 856 -16.16 -9.13 -7.29
CA THR A 856 -16.72 -9.25 -8.64
C THR A 856 -15.73 -9.95 -9.54
N PHE A 857 -16.19 -10.95 -10.29
CA PHE A 857 -15.37 -11.65 -11.29
C PHE A 857 -16.13 -11.90 -12.58
N THR A 858 -15.39 -12.04 -13.69
CA THR A 858 -15.98 -12.36 -15.00
C THR A 858 -15.63 -13.78 -15.42
N THR A 859 -16.60 -14.51 -15.96
CA THR A 859 -16.41 -15.87 -16.48
C THR A 859 -17.19 -16.12 -17.77
N GLY A 860 -16.66 -16.98 -18.63
CA GLY A 860 -17.32 -17.44 -19.86
C GLY A 860 -18.09 -18.76 -19.70
N HIS A 861 -18.11 -19.33 -18.50
CA HIS A 861 -18.80 -20.58 -18.22
C HIS A 861 -19.23 -20.67 -16.74
N PHE A 862 -20.10 -21.60 -16.39
CA PHE A 862 -20.54 -21.84 -15.01
C PHE A 862 -19.97 -23.14 -14.45
N SER A 863 -19.49 -23.05 -13.20
CA SER A 863 -18.80 -24.10 -12.46
C SER A 863 -18.63 -23.70 -10.98
N LYS A 864 -17.67 -24.31 -10.29
CA LYS A 864 -17.23 -23.97 -8.93
C LYS A 864 -16.12 -22.91 -8.95
N TYR A 865 -16.22 -21.94 -8.06
CA TYR A 865 -15.30 -20.82 -7.94
C TYR A 865 -14.87 -20.63 -6.49
N ALA A 866 -13.56 -20.62 -6.24
CA ALA A 866 -13.00 -20.29 -4.93
C ALA A 866 -12.65 -18.80 -4.86
N ILE A 867 -13.08 -18.13 -3.79
CA ILE A 867 -12.63 -16.77 -3.49
C ILE A 867 -11.38 -16.88 -2.62
N ALA A 868 -10.21 -16.75 -3.25
CA ALA A 868 -8.92 -16.99 -2.65
C ALA A 868 -8.17 -15.69 -2.32
N TYR A 869 -7.11 -15.83 -1.51
CA TYR A 869 -6.18 -14.77 -1.20
C TYR A 869 -4.77 -15.13 -1.68
N ASP A 870 -4.23 -14.34 -2.59
CA ASP A 870 -2.87 -14.51 -3.13
C ASP A 870 -1.96 -13.34 -2.71
N PRO A 871 -1.14 -13.50 -1.65
CA PRO A 871 -0.23 -12.46 -1.20
C PRO A 871 0.89 -12.17 -2.21
N SER A 872 1.12 -13.02 -3.22
CA SER A 872 2.09 -12.72 -4.29
C SER A 872 1.63 -11.58 -5.21
N LEU A 873 0.33 -11.27 -5.18
CA LEU A 873 -0.26 -10.11 -5.85
C LEU A 873 -0.05 -8.80 -5.08
N LEU A 874 0.50 -8.85 -3.86
CA LEU A 874 0.94 -7.62 -3.19
C LEU A 874 1.85 -6.88 -4.16
N PRO A 875 1.63 -5.58 -4.41
CA PRO A 875 2.47 -4.83 -5.31
C PRO A 875 3.91 -4.95 -4.81
N VAL A 876 4.70 -5.73 -5.52
CA VAL A 876 6.13 -5.81 -5.28
C VAL A 876 6.63 -4.39 -5.52
N PRO A 877 7.30 -3.75 -4.53
CA PRO A 877 7.91 -2.45 -4.77
C PRO A 877 8.71 -2.59 -6.07
N PRO A 878 8.46 -1.74 -7.08
CA PRO A 878 8.89 -2.00 -8.45
C PRO A 878 10.34 -2.45 -8.43
N GLN A 879 10.55 -3.74 -8.73
CA GLN A 879 11.89 -4.26 -8.84
C GLN A 879 12.48 -3.52 -10.02
N ARG A 880 13.50 -2.70 -9.73
CA ARG A 880 14.43 -2.12 -10.70
C ARG A 880 14.54 -3.09 -11.88
N PRO A 881 14.19 -2.73 -13.12
CA PRO A 881 14.88 -3.39 -14.22
C PRO A 881 16.35 -3.13 -13.94
N SER A 882 17.09 -4.20 -13.64
CA SER A 882 18.53 -4.15 -13.48
C SER A 882 19.09 -3.81 -14.86
N TYR A 883 19.06 -2.53 -15.22
CA TYR A 883 20.00 -2.02 -16.18
C TYR A 883 21.32 -1.92 -15.42
N SER A 884 22.01 -3.06 -15.36
CA SER A 884 23.43 -2.97 -15.62
C SER A 884 23.51 -2.23 -16.97
N LEU A 885 24.08 -1.03 -16.95
CA LEU A 885 24.84 -0.59 -18.11
C LEU A 885 25.60 -1.83 -18.63
N PRO A 886 25.86 -1.99 -19.94
CA PRO A 886 27.04 -2.73 -20.29
C PRO A 886 28.14 -2.10 -19.43
N GLU A 887 28.59 -2.81 -18.39
CA GLU A 887 29.83 -2.45 -17.75
C GLU A 887 30.75 -2.33 -18.93
N ASP A 888 31.31 -1.14 -19.13
CA ASP A 888 32.30 -0.97 -20.16
C ASP A 888 33.46 -1.86 -19.73
N ASP A 889 33.41 -3.13 -20.16
CA ASP A 889 34.39 -4.20 -19.96
C ASP A 889 35.76 -3.77 -20.52
N ARG A 890 35.81 -2.59 -21.15
CA ARG A 890 37.00 -1.92 -21.64
C ARG A 890 37.67 -0.99 -20.62
N LEU A 891 37.09 -0.71 -19.45
CA LEU A 891 37.73 0.12 -18.41
C LEU A 891 38.09 -0.63 -17.13
N GLN A 892 37.40 -1.72 -16.77
CA GLN A 892 37.81 -2.56 -15.62
C GLN A 892 38.94 -3.54 -15.94
N LEU A 893 39.15 -3.90 -17.22
CA LEU A 893 40.29 -4.75 -17.61
C LEU A 893 41.61 -3.98 -17.70
N VAL A 894 41.60 -2.64 -17.74
CA VAL A 894 42.81 -1.87 -18.08
C VAL A 894 43.69 -1.57 -16.86
N LEU A 895 43.14 -1.52 -15.64
CA LEU A 895 43.96 -1.24 -14.45
C LEU A 895 44.76 -2.44 -13.92
N PRO A 896 44.28 -3.71 -13.97
CA PRO A 896 45.10 -4.86 -13.58
C PRO A 896 45.97 -5.42 -14.72
N LEU A 897 45.55 -5.34 -16.00
CA LEU A 897 46.39 -5.82 -17.12
C LEU A 897 47.56 -4.87 -17.43
N THR A 898 47.45 -3.58 -17.16
CA THR A 898 48.60 -2.67 -17.32
C THR A 898 49.68 -2.95 -16.26
N ILE A 899 49.30 -3.31 -15.03
CA ILE A 899 50.27 -3.66 -13.97
C ILE A 899 50.92 -5.03 -14.23
N ALA A 900 50.15 -6.04 -14.65
CA ALA A 900 50.70 -7.35 -14.99
C ALA A 900 51.51 -7.35 -16.30
N GLY A 901 51.06 -6.59 -17.31
CA GLY A 901 51.77 -6.40 -18.58
C GLY A 901 53.08 -5.63 -18.41
N VAL A 902 53.10 -4.58 -17.58
CA VAL A 902 54.33 -3.84 -17.24
C VAL A 902 55.28 -4.72 -16.43
N ALA A 903 54.81 -5.57 -15.52
CA ALA A 903 55.66 -6.49 -14.76
C ALA A 903 56.28 -7.60 -15.64
N VAL A 904 55.54 -8.16 -16.60
CA VAL A 904 56.06 -9.16 -17.55
C VAL A 904 57.03 -8.52 -18.54
N VAL A 905 56.75 -7.32 -19.04
CA VAL A 905 57.68 -6.58 -19.90
C VAL A 905 58.94 -6.19 -19.11
N LEU A 906 58.85 -5.79 -17.84
CA LEU A 906 60.01 -5.54 -16.97
C LEU A 906 60.81 -6.80 -16.67
N LEU A 907 60.16 -7.94 -16.44
CA LEU A 907 60.83 -9.22 -16.19
C LEU A 907 61.50 -9.77 -17.46
N VAL A 908 60.86 -9.64 -18.63
CA VAL A 908 61.46 -10.00 -19.93
C VAL A 908 62.59 -9.03 -20.27
N PHE A 909 62.46 -7.74 -19.97
CA PHE A 909 63.51 -6.74 -20.17
C PHE A 909 64.68 -6.97 -19.21
N LEU A 910 64.45 -7.30 -17.93
CA LEU A 910 65.49 -7.65 -16.95
C LEU A 910 66.16 -9.00 -17.27
N PHE A 911 65.40 -9.97 -17.78
CA PHE A 911 65.94 -11.26 -18.25
C PHE A 911 66.79 -11.09 -19.51
N LEU A 912 66.34 -10.30 -20.48
CA LEU A 912 67.11 -9.94 -21.67
C LEU A 912 68.32 -9.09 -21.33
N LEU A 913 68.22 -8.16 -20.37
CA LEU A 913 69.34 -7.35 -19.86
C LEU A 913 70.36 -8.21 -19.10
N GLY A 914 69.90 -9.20 -18.33
CA GLY A 914 70.75 -10.20 -17.68
C GLY A 914 71.48 -11.09 -18.69
N GLN A 915 70.80 -11.54 -19.74
CA GLN A 915 71.40 -12.27 -20.87
C GLN A 915 72.40 -11.38 -21.65
N LEU A 916 72.13 -10.08 -21.77
CA LEU A 916 73.01 -9.12 -22.42
C LEU A 916 74.29 -8.85 -21.60
N ILE A 917 74.17 -8.79 -20.27
CA ILE A 917 75.31 -8.61 -19.35
C ILE A 917 76.15 -9.91 -19.26
N LEU A 918 75.52 -11.08 -19.34
CA LEU A 918 76.19 -12.39 -19.28
C LEU A 918 76.83 -12.83 -20.62
N SER A 919 76.38 -12.31 -21.77
CA SER A 919 76.86 -12.76 -23.09
C SER A 919 78.07 -11.99 -23.64
N GLY A 920 78.55 -10.94 -22.95
CA GLY A 920 79.88 -10.36 -23.19
C GLY A 920 80.19 -9.96 -24.64
N ARG A 921 79.22 -9.43 -25.40
CA ARG A 921 79.44 -8.96 -26.78
C ARG A 921 79.15 -7.46 -26.90
N GLN A 922 80.22 -6.68 -26.90
CA GLN A 922 80.18 -5.21 -27.07
C GLN A 922 80.00 -4.74 -28.52
N ASP A 923 80.03 -5.61 -29.52
CA ASP A 923 80.07 -5.17 -30.91
C ASP A 923 78.75 -5.44 -31.65
N LYS A 924 77.85 -4.44 -31.64
CA LYS A 924 77.00 -3.98 -32.77
C LYS A 924 75.78 -3.20 -32.27
N TRP A 925 75.96 -1.89 -32.07
CA TRP A 925 74.87 -0.92 -32.06
C TRP A 925 75.21 0.22 -33.02
N ARG A 926 74.92 0.00 -34.31
CA ARG A 926 74.70 1.06 -35.31
C ARG A 926 73.56 0.61 -36.21
N ARG A 927 72.34 0.86 -35.78
CA ARG A 927 71.18 1.28 -36.56
C ARG A 927 70.00 1.51 -35.64
#